data_AF-A0AAD6HTE2-F1
#
_entry.id   AF-A0AAD6HTE2-F1
#
_cell.length_a   1.000
_cell.length_b   1.000
_cell.length_c   1.000
_cell.angle_alpha   90.00
_cell.angle_beta   90.00
_cell.angle_gamma   90.00
#
_symmetry.space_group_name_H-M   'P 1'
#
loop_
_entity.id
_entity.type
_entity.pdbx_description
1 polymer ?
#
loop_
_entity_poly.entity_id
_entity_poly.type
_entity_poly.pdbx_seq_one_letter_code
_entity_poly.pdbx_strand_id
1 'polypeptide(L)'
;MANVPFPGAPGAPAYSISSGPRRSSYASVVSGNAFSPPIPSSFSHLLNTNPISSYPPLSQSDGHLHRALSGLDAADMHLNSAWRPTTSSDSLPAYSRKYAGATARSTDIPQGLSIGLGESSSFFTPSYLSRSRYISRLDAAHRAKVAAHHREASSGTSTSNPALSASSSHVHLHRMAPSHRGMTYDLIEKEPPTTTSDNINPLPTQWSSLDKYPGLELSGDGLDVRYTGPIHKHDHDAAALRADNPMPPQCGIYYFEIKIESKPKEGMIGIGFSSPKASVERLPGWEQESWAYHGDDGKSFFGESQGQGRLYGPTFGVGDTVGCGVNFSTGEAFFTKNGQGLGTAFHELRNVKLYPSVGMKKQPPVHLKANFGQEPFVFDIDGMVEREMNKINADIRGTSLTSLQPPLDESSLLQELVAQFLAHDGYVETARAFAEEVATETAALQKGHDEPLKKYEVEEDREAINRNRIRAAILDGDIDKALKHTKAYYSNVLEDYPQIYFKLRCRKFLEMMRRSNELSAEVADEAQKRRRSVSPGIADEHAVFDQEMELDDGEAWDADGMDTEEPEAVSQFNQLLTEAVEYGQQLRIDYPSDENGGDKKMLDDIFSLVAYSDPKRSVHGHYLDPEGRVAVAEELNSAILVSLGKSSTAALERLYQQTEALVNELSEDGGAGAFINVRDIAFP
;
A
#
# COMPACT_ATOMS: atom_id res chain seq x y z
N MET A 1 67.71 19.39 63.91
CA MET A 1 68.33 18.18 64.50
C MET A 1 68.63 17.22 63.36
N ALA A 2 69.90 16.89 63.19
CA ALA A 2 70.43 16.03 62.14
C ALA A 2 70.37 14.55 62.55
N ASN A 3 70.15 13.63 61.61
CA ASN A 3 71.13 12.59 61.24
C ASN A 3 70.65 11.67 60.09
N VAL A 4 71.62 11.25 59.29
CA VAL A 4 71.63 10.59 57.96
C VAL A 4 72.02 9.08 58.14
N PRO A 5 72.46 8.24 57.14
CA PRO A 5 72.07 7.89 55.74
C PRO A 5 72.02 6.34 55.40
N PHE A 6 71.53 5.99 54.17
CA PHE A 6 71.88 4.96 53.11
C PHE A 6 72.74 3.67 53.38
N PRO A 7 72.96 2.69 52.43
CA PRO A 7 72.75 2.58 50.95
C PRO A 7 72.10 1.23 50.46
N GLY A 8 71.91 0.84 49.18
CA GLY A 8 72.33 1.31 47.85
C GLY A 8 71.76 0.41 46.70
N ALA A 9 71.95 0.84 45.45
CA ALA A 9 71.67 0.11 44.19
C ALA A 9 72.94 -0.58 43.63
N PRO A 10 72.88 -1.46 42.60
CA PRO A 10 73.03 -1.05 41.19
C PRO A 10 72.25 -1.99 40.19
N GLY A 11 72.12 -1.79 38.87
CA GLY A 11 72.62 -0.85 37.89
C GLY A 11 72.03 -1.19 36.49
N ALA A 12 72.11 -0.24 35.55
CA ALA A 12 71.83 -0.44 34.12
C ALA A 12 73.14 -0.33 33.31
N PRO A 13 73.19 -0.85 32.08
CA PRO A 13 73.34 0.04 30.89
C PRO A 13 72.61 -0.57 29.64
N ALA A 14 72.36 0.04 28.46
CA ALA A 14 72.76 1.28 27.79
C ALA A 14 72.03 1.42 26.42
N TYR A 15 71.73 2.66 26.00
CA TYR A 15 71.68 3.25 24.62
C TYR A 15 70.67 2.69 23.56
N SER A 16 69.99 3.47 22.69
CA SER A 16 70.15 4.88 22.27
C SER A 16 69.05 5.34 21.25
N ILE A 17 68.59 6.61 21.38
CA ILE A 17 68.34 7.65 20.32
C ILE A 17 67.15 7.40 19.36
N SER A 18 66.01 8.13 19.42
CA SER A 18 65.71 9.55 19.01
C SER A 18 64.57 9.50 17.97
N SER A 19 63.46 10.23 18.02
CA SER A 19 63.31 11.69 18.09
C SER A 19 61.83 12.03 18.38
N GLY A 20 61.59 13.05 19.23
CA GLY A 20 60.26 13.68 19.43
C GLY A 20 60.00 14.81 18.40
N PRO A 21 59.11 15.80 18.65
CA PRO A 21 58.38 16.13 19.91
C PRO A 21 56.86 16.43 19.73
N ARG A 22 56.04 16.31 20.80
CA ARG A 22 55.32 17.38 21.58
C ARG A 22 54.40 18.30 20.74
N ARG A 23 53.22 18.77 21.18
CA ARG A 23 52.66 18.97 22.54
C ARG A 23 51.16 19.27 22.44
N SER A 24 50.56 19.26 23.63
CA SER A 24 49.17 19.27 24.03
C SER A 24 48.51 20.67 24.15
N SER A 25 47.17 20.66 24.00
CA SER A 25 46.14 21.27 24.88
C SER A 25 45.59 22.69 24.67
N TYR A 26 44.24 22.70 24.62
CA TYR A 26 43.21 23.61 25.21
C TYR A 26 42.78 24.94 24.54
N ALA A 27 41.50 24.91 24.10
CA ALA A 27 40.39 25.85 24.33
C ALA A 27 40.18 27.16 23.54
N SER A 28 38.89 27.34 23.17
CA SER A 28 38.04 28.56 23.13
C SER A 28 37.97 29.49 21.88
N VAL A 29 36.78 29.45 21.26
CA VAL A 29 35.89 30.51 20.68
C VAL A 29 36.29 31.47 19.53
N VAL A 30 35.35 31.52 18.54
CA VAL A 30 34.75 32.68 17.82
C VAL A 30 35.09 32.92 16.32
N SER A 31 34.02 32.78 15.52
CA SER A 31 33.61 33.41 14.23
C SER A 31 34.38 33.20 12.93
N GLY A 32 33.63 32.81 11.88
CA GLY A 32 34.02 32.98 10.48
C GLY A 32 33.27 32.06 9.51
N ASN A 33 32.35 32.64 8.73
CA ASN A 33 31.63 32.03 7.60
C ASN A 33 32.53 31.20 6.66
N ALA A 34 32.07 30.02 6.22
CA ALA A 34 32.40 29.45 4.91
C ALA A 34 31.76 28.06 4.65
N PHE A 35 30.88 28.02 3.65
CA PHE A 35 30.65 26.94 2.67
C PHE A 35 30.21 25.54 3.13
N SER A 36 28.90 25.27 2.98
CA SER A 36 28.34 23.92 2.85
C SER A 36 28.54 23.37 1.42
N PRO A 37 28.84 22.07 1.24
CA PRO A 37 28.94 21.44 -0.08
C PRO A 37 27.55 21.17 -0.68
N PRO A 38 27.40 21.13 -2.03
CA PRO A 38 26.10 20.89 -2.66
C PRO A 38 25.70 19.41 -2.55
N ILE A 39 24.47 19.19 -2.09
CA ILE A 39 23.75 17.91 -2.17
C ILE A 39 23.30 17.73 -3.63
N PRO A 40 23.47 16.55 -4.28
CA PRO A 40 22.96 16.33 -5.63
C PRO A 40 21.43 16.25 -5.60
N SER A 41 20.75 17.12 -6.34
CA SER A 41 19.30 17.12 -6.51
C SER A 41 18.85 15.97 -7.41
N SER A 42 18.05 15.03 -6.88
CA SER A 42 17.62 13.77 -7.49
C SER A 42 16.62 13.86 -8.66
N PHE A 43 16.25 15.07 -9.12
CA PHE A 43 15.15 15.26 -10.08
C PHE A 43 15.58 15.49 -11.53
N SER A 44 16.87 15.77 -11.79
CA SER A 44 17.36 16.12 -13.14
C SER A 44 17.27 14.96 -14.15
N HIS A 45 17.18 13.72 -13.69
CA HIS A 45 17.07 12.54 -14.55
C HIS A 45 15.65 12.22 -15.00
N LEU A 46 14.62 12.89 -14.46
CA LEU A 46 13.22 12.60 -14.80
C LEU A 46 12.78 13.17 -16.15
N LEU A 47 13.45 14.25 -16.61
CA LEU A 47 13.04 15.02 -17.79
C LEU A 47 14.06 14.98 -18.95
N ASN A 48 15.20 14.32 -18.77
CA ASN A 48 16.31 14.38 -19.74
C ASN A 48 16.56 13.04 -20.44
N THR A 49 16.01 12.87 -21.64
CA THR A 49 16.41 11.84 -22.61
C THR A 49 17.13 12.51 -23.77
N ASN A 50 18.47 12.57 -23.71
CA ASN A 50 19.28 13.05 -24.84
C ASN A 50 19.71 11.88 -25.75
N PRO A 51 19.43 11.93 -27.06
CA PRO A 51 20.10 11.08 -28.04
C PRO A 51 21.46 11.69 -28.41
N ILE A 52 22.51 10.88 -28.36
CA ILE A 52 23.87 11.25 -28.76
C ILE A 52 23.92 11.35 -30.30
N SER A 53 24.24 12.53 -30.84
CA SER A 53 24.86 12.65 -32.16
C SER A 53 25.76 13.88 -32.25
N SER A 54 26.84 13.72 -33.02
CA SER A 54 28.11 14.42 -32.92
C SER A 54 28.37 15.37 -34.11
N TYR A 55 29.06 16.48 -33.80
CA TYR A 55 29.80 17.44 -34.64
C TYR A 55 29.06 18.67 -35.24
N PRO A 56 29.71 19.87 -35.25
CA PRO A 56 29.10 21.18 -35.56
C PRO A 56 29.45 21.65 -37.00
N PRO A 57 28.90 22.77 -37.52
CA PRO A 57 29.62 24.04 -37.35
C PRO A 57 28.83 25.39 -37.43
N LEU A 58 29.44 26.39 -36.78
CA LEU A 58 29.67 27.78 -37.20
C LEU A 58 28.59 28.88 -37.05
N SER A 59 29.11 29.97 -36.48
CA SER A 59 28.56 31.25 -36.09
C SER A 59 28.49 32.28 -37.23
N GLN A 60 27.57 33.25 -37.10
CA GLN A 60 27.68 34.71 -37.37
C GLN A 60 26.25 35.30 -37.42
N SER A 61 25.83 36.07 -36.41
CA SER A 61 26.04 37.52 -36.15
C SER A 61 25.05 38.44 -36.87
N ASP A 62 24.22 39.09 -36.04
CA ASP A 62 23.66 40.45 -36.11
C ASP A 62 22.87 40.94 -37.33
N GLY A 63 21.74 41.61 -37.03
CA GLY A 63 21.11 42.50 -38.00
C GLY A 63 19.67 42.94 -37.77
N HIS A 64 19.40 43.61 -36.64
CA HIS A 64 18.66 44.89 -36.59
C HIS A 64 17.24 45.07 -37.20
N LEU A 65 16.36 45.55 -36.30
CA LEU A 65 15.41 46.68 -36.40
C LEU A 65 14.01 46.47 -37.03
N HIS A 66 13.03 46.58 -36.14
CA HIS A 66 11.77 47.34 -36.20
C HIS A 66 11.03 47.49 -37.54
N ARG A 67 9.75 47.10 -37.54
CA ARG A 67 8.67 48.11 -37.65
C ARG A 67 7.33 47.61 -37.13
N ALA A 68 6.76 48.39 -36.21
CA ALA A 68 5.39 48.32 -35.74
C ALA A 68 4.43 49.08 -36.68
N LEU A 69 3.20 48.58 -36.81
CA LEU A 69 1.93 49.31 -37.07
C LEU A 69 0.81 48.34 -36.66
N SER A 70 0.09 48.47 -35.52
CA SER A 70 -1.06 49.36 -35.25
C SER A 70 -2.00 49.51 -36.46
N GLY A 71 -3.30 49.21 -36.43
CA GLY A 71 -4.30 48.90 -35.40
C GLY A 71 -5.68 48.96 -36.10
N LEU A 72 -6.77 48.93 -35.31
CA LEU A 72 -8.20 49.03 -35.72
C LEU A 72 -8.80 47.70 -36.24
N ASP A 73 -10.03 47.31 -35.94
CA ASP A 73 -11.03 47.65 -34.94
C ASP A 73 -12.15 46.58 -35.05
N ALA A 74 -12.97 46.48 -34.01
CA ALA A 74 -14.39 46.12 -34.06
C ALA A 74 -14.91 44.73 -34.55
N ALA A 75 -15.52 44.05 -33.58
CA ALA A 75 -16.94 43.64 -33.57
C ALA A 75 -17.41 42.27 -34.11
N ASP A 76 -18.07 41.58 -33.18
CA ASP A 76 -19.29 40.78 -33.30
C ASP A 76 -19.33 39.57 -34.23
N MET A 77 -19.44 38.38 -33.63
CA MET A 77 -20.50 37.44 -33.97
C MET A 77 -20.97 36.64 -32.72
N HIS A 78 -22.12 37.06 -32.20
CA HIS A 78 -23.02 36.29 -31.35
C HIS A 78 -23.79 35.25 -32.18
N LEU A 79 -23.80 33.98 -31.77
CA LEU A 79 -24.88 33.00 -31.98
C LEU A 79 -24.77 31.93 -30.86
N ASN A 80 -25.50 32.04 -29.75
CA ASN A 80 -26.83 31.46 -29.43
C ASN A 80 -26.95 29.93 -29.46
N SER A 81 -27.15 29.36 -28.26
CA SER A 81 -28.15 28.35 -27.83
C SER A 81 -27.51 27.20 -26.99
N ALA A 82 -27.63 27.20 -25.66
CA ALA A 82 -28.78 26.89 -24.81
C ALA A 82 -28.98 25.39 -24.54
N TRP A 83 -28.42 24.88 -23.42
CA TRP A 83 -28.92 23.66 -22.76
C TRP A 83 -28.95 23.85 -21.24
N ARG A 84 -30.14 23.62 -20.66
CA ARG A 84 -30.42 23.58 -19.21
C ARG A 84 -30.04 22.21 -18.63
N PRO A 85 -29.77 22.10 -17.32
CA PRO A 85 -29.29 20.89 -16.68
C PRO A 85 -30.42 19.92 -16.32
N THR A 86 -30.26 18.64 -16.66
CA THR A 86 -31.04 17.53 -16.11
C THR A 86 -30.13 16.65 -15.27
N THR A 87 -30.58 16.38 -14.05
CA THR A 87 -29.99 15.49 -13.06
C THR A 87 -30.10 14.03 -13.50
N SER A 88 -28.98 13.40 -13.82
CA SER A 88 -28.83 11.94 -13.79
C SER A 88 -27.41 11.60 -13.36
N SER A 89 -27.32 10.76 -12.35
CA SER A 89 -26.10 10.16 -11.82
C SER A 89 -25.50 9.21 -12.85
N ASP A 90 -24.60 9.71 -13.69
CA ASP A 90 -23.77 8.88 -14.55
C ASP A 90 -22.39 8.72 -13.92
N SER A 91 -22.13 7.49 -13.47
CA SER A 91 -20.82 7.00 -13.06
C SER A 91 -19.84 7.09 -14.23
N LEU A 92 -18.76 7.86 -14.06
CA LEU A 92 -17.64 7.89 -14.98
C LEU A 92 -16.95 6.50 -15.03
N PRO A 93 -16.45 6.06 -16.20
CA PRO A 93 -15.87 4.73 -16.35
C PRO A 93 -14.48 4.61 -15.69
N ALA A 94 -14.25 3.48 -15.02
CA ALA A 94 -13.03 3.17 -14.27
C ALA A 94 -11.86 2.78 -15.20
N TYR A 95 -11.17 3.78 -15.75
CA TYR A 95 -9.96 3.57 -16.56
C TYR A 95 -8.69 3.98 -15.81
N SER A 96 -8.31 3.20 -14.79
CA SER A 96 -6.91 2.97 -14.40
C SER A 96 -6.88 1.99 -13.22
N ARG A 97 -6.39 0.77 -13.44
CA ARG A 97 -6.27 -0.23 -12.37
C ARG A 97 -5.20 0.10 -11.33
N LYS A 98 -4.36 1.13 -11.55
CA LYS A 98 -3.46 1.66 -10.51
C LYS A 98 -4.19 2.51 -9.46
N TYR A 99 -5.44 2.89 -9.70
CA TYR A 99 -6.29 3.67 -8.77
C TYR A 99 -7.67 3.03 -8.49
N ALA A 100 -8.12 2.05 -9.28
CA ALA A 100 -9.42 1.39 -9.09
C ALA A 100 -9.54 0.59 -7.76
N GLY A 101 -8.42 0.21 -7.14
CA GLY A 101 -8.44 -0.41 -5.80
C GLY A 101 -8.90 0.53 -4.68
N ALA A 102 -9.07 1.84 -4.95
CA ALA A 102 -9.46 2.86 -3.97
C ALA A 102 -10.95 3.22 -3.99
N THR A 103 -11.73 2.81 -5.00
CA THR A 103 -13.16 3.19 -5.12
C THR A 103 -14.13 2.31 -4.33
N ALA A 104 -13.63 1.35 -3.53
CA ALA A 104 -14.47 0.52 -2.66
C ALA A 104 -14.44 1.00 -1.19
N ARG A 105 -14.68 2.29 -0.95
CA ARG A 105 -15.22 2.76 0.34
C ARG A 105 -16.74 2.84 0.20
N SER A 106 -17.41 1.68 0.28
CA SER A 106 -18.85 1.65 0.51
C SER A 106 -19.07 2.02 1.97
N THR A 107 -19.25 3.32 2.20
CA THR A 107 -20.00 3.83 3.35
C THR A 107 -21.47 3.72 2.96
N ASP A 108 -22.30 3.29 3.91
CA ASP A 108 -23.76 3.04 3.82
C ASP A 108 -24.21 1.62 3.45
N ILE A 109 -24.33 0.76 4.47
CA ILE A 109 -25.39 -0.27 4.52
C ILE A 109 -26.38 0.14 5.62
N PRO A 110 -27.69 0.25 5.32
CA PRO A 110 -28.71 0.57 6.33
C PRO A 110 -28.84 -0.55 7.37
N GLN A 111 -28.97 -0.17 8.64
CA GLN A 111 -29.31 -1.07 9.73
C GLN A 111 -30.64 -1.79 9.45
N GLY A 112 -30.58 -3.12 9.30
CA GLY A 112 -31.78 -3.95 9.29
C GLY A 112 -31.53 -5.39 8.86
N LEU A 113 -31.70 -6.32 9.81
CA LEU A 113 -31.79 -7.78 9.66
C LEU A 113 -30.47 -8.56 9.62
N SER A 114 -29.88 -8.74 10.81
CA SER A 114 -28.93 -9.82 11.08
C SER A 114 -29.72 -11.10 11.40
N ILE A 115 -29.64 -12.09 10.52
CA ILE A 115 -29.90 -13.49 10.85
C ILE A 115 -28.64 -14.29 10.47
N GLY A 116 -27.92 -14.68 11.52
CA GLY A 116 -26.93 -15.75 11.67
C GLY A 116 -26.16 -16.24 10.45
N LEU A 117 -24.84 -15.96 10.46
CA LEU A 117 -23.74 -16.92 10.22
C LEU A 117 -22.40 -16.20 10.49
N GLY A 118 -21.70 -16.58 11.58
CA GLY A 118 -20.27 -16.38 11.86
C GLY A 118 -19.67 -14.96 11.77
N GLU A 119 -19.40 -14.33 12.92
CA GLU A 119 -18.58 -13.12 13.04
C GLU A 119 -17.19 -13.33 12.40
N SER A 120 -16.95 -12.67 11.27
CA SER A 120 -15.59 -12.48 10.76
C SER A 120 -14.89 -11.41 11.60
N SER A 121 -13.68 -11.70 12.07
CA SER A 121 -12.86 -10.81 12.91
C SER A 121 -12.59 -9.48 12.19
N SER A 122 -13.33 -8.44 12.53
CA SER A 122 -13.12 -7.08 12.01
C SER A 122 -11.75 -6.57 12.47
N PHE A 123 -10.97 -6.03 11.53
CA PHE A 123 -9.70 -5.37 11.83
C PHE A 123 -9.94 -4.12 12.68
N PHE A 124 -9.49 -4.15 13.95
CA PHE A 124 -9.67 -3.04 14.88
C PHE A 124 -8.66 -1.90 14.60
N THR A 125 -9.13 -0.65 14.63
CA THR A 125 -8.31 0.55 14.40
C THR A 125 -8.65 1.64 15.43
N PRO A 126 -7.68 2.11 16.22
CA PRO A 126 -7.86 3.28 17.08
C PRO A 126 -8.21 4.53 16.27
N SER A 127 -9.16 5.34 16.77
CA SER A 127 -9.69 6.52 16.06
C SER A 127 -8.59 7.47 15.57
N TYR A 128 -7.64 7.79 16.44
CA TYR A 128 -6.55 8.73 16.16
C TYR A 128 -5.53 8.22 15.12
N LEU A 129 -5.54 6.91 14.81
CA LEU A 129 -4.70 6.29 13.78
C LEU A 129 -5.47 5.97 12.49
N SER A 130 -6.76 6.27 12.42
CA SER A 130 -7.62 5.92 11.26
C SER A 130 -7.13 6.48 9.92
N ARG A 131 -6.46 7.64 9.95
CA ARG A 131 -5.85 8.29 8.78
C ARG A 131 -4.36 7.99 8.63
N SER A 132 -3.81 7.12 9.48
CA SER A 132 -2.39 6.79 9.42
C SER A 132 -2.13 5.83 8.27
N ARG A 133 -1.01 6.08 7.57
CA ARG A 133 -0.53 5.18 6.53
C ARG A 133 -0.17 3.81 7.09
N TYR A 134 0.38 3.77 8.30
CA TYR A 134 0.73 2.54 9.00
C TYR A 134 -0.49 1.61 9.15
N ILE A 135 -1.63 2.12 9.61
CA ILE A 135 -2.87 1.35 9.72
C ILE A 135 -3.34 0.85 8.35
N SER A 136 -3.31 1.72 7.34
CA SER A 136 -3.70 1.33 5.96
C SER A 136 -2.87 0.16 5.44
N ARG A 137 -1.56 0.15 5.74
CA ARG A 137 -0.66 -0.95 5.37
C ARG A 137 -0.91 -2.21 6.22
N LEU A 138 -1.13 -2.05 7.53
CA LEU A 138 -1.42 -3.17 8.44
C LEU A 138 -2.71 -3.89 8.06
N ASP A 139 -3.76 -3.14 7.73
CA ASP A 139 -5.05 -3.64 7.25
C ASP A 139 -4.93 -4.35 5.89
N ALA A 140 -4.18 -3.78 4.94
CA ALA A 140 -3.89 -4.43 3.67
C ALA A 140 -3.14 -5.77 3.86
N ALA A 141 -2.15 -5.80 4.76
CA ALA A 141 -1.43 -7.04 5.10
C ALA A 141 -2.34 -8.07 5.78
N HIS A 142 -3.26 -7.63 6.63
CA HIS A 142 -4.27 -8.51 7.25
C HIS A 142 -5.21 -9.11 6.19
N ARG A 143 -5.77 -8.29 5.29
CA ARG A 143 -6.60 -8.77 4.17
C ARG A 143 -5.86 -9.76 3.28
N ALA A 144 -4.61 -9.50 2.96
CA ALA A 144 -3.78 -10.39 2.15
C ALA A 144 -3.59 -11.76 2.83
N LYS A 145 -3.34 -11.79 4.15
CA LYS A 145 -3.24 -13.02 4.93
C LYS A 145 -4.56 -13.79 4.95
N VAL A 146 -5.68 -13.11 5.18
CA VAL A 146 -7.02 -13.74 5.17
C VAL A 146 -7.33 -14.32 3.79
N ALA A 147 -7.05 -13.58 2.71
CA ALA A 147 -7.23 -14.06 1.34
C ALA A 147 -6.35 -15.28 1.02
N ALA A 148 -5.10 -15.29 1.49
CA ALA A 148 -4.20 -16.45 1.34
C ALA A 148 -4.74 -17.69 2.05
N HIS A 149 -5.22 -17.55 3.29
CA HIS A 149 -5.85 -18.65 4.04
C HIS A 149 -7.13 -19.17 3.37
N HIS A 150 -7.96 -18.29 2.81
CA HIS A 150 -9.14 -18.72 2.04
C HIS A 150 -8.75 -19.49 0.77
N ARG A 151 -7.68 -19.08 0.07
CA ARG A 151 -7.16 -19.80 -1.10
C ARG A 151 -6.63 -21.19 -0.71
N GLU A 152 -5.88 -21.29 0.38
CA GLU A 152 -5.36 -22.57 0.89
C GLU A 152 -6.50 -23.50 1.35
N ALA A 153 -7.48 -22.99 2.10
CA ALA A 153 -8.64 -23.76 2.56
C ALA A 153 -9.51 -24.26 1.40
N SER A 154 -9.65 -23.48 0.33
CA SER A 154 -10.39 -23.89 -0.88
C SER A 154 -9.64 -24.92 -1.72
N SER A 155 -8.31 -24.98 -1.62
CA SER A 155 -7.47 -25.99 -2.28
C SER A 155 -7.32 -27.30 -1.50
N GLY A 156 -7.81 -27.36 -0.25
CA GLY A 156 -7.58 -28.45 0.69
C GLY A 156 -8.53 -29.66 0.60
N THR A 157 -9.53 -29.65 -0.28
CA THR A 157 -10.46 -30.79 -0.46
C THR A 157 -9.89 -31.88 -1.39
N SER A 158 -8.66 -32.35 -1.12
CA SER A 158 -8.24 -33.68 -1.55
C SER A 158 -7.02 -34.15 -0.75
N THR A 159 -7.21 -35.29 -0.08
CA THR A 159 -6.22 -36.16 0.58
C THR A 159 -5.74 -35.77 1.99
N SER A 160 -6.22 -36.54 2.95
CA SER A 160 -5.79 -36.63 4.34
C SER A 160 -4.36 -37.14 4.47
N ASN A 161 -3.47 -36.37 5.13
CA ASN A 161 -2.44 -36.88 6.04
C ASN A 161 -1.81 -35.71 6.84
N PRO A 162 -1.51 -35.87 8.15
CA PRO A 162 -1.03 -34.77 9.00
C PRO A 162 0.49 -34.60 8.90
N ALA A 163 0.96 -33.36 8.72
CA ALA A 163 2.38 -33.02 8.81
C ALA A 163 2.72 -32.48 10.22
N LEU A 164 3.64 -33.18 10.89
CA LEU A 164 4.23 -32.78 12.17
C LEU A 164 5.34 -31.75 11.94
N SER A 165 5.33 -30.72 12.78
CA SER A 165 6.41 -29.83 13.23
C SER A 165 7.73 -29.82 12.46
N ALA A 166 8.15 -28.63 11.99
CA ALA A 166 9.55 -28.31 11.74
C ALA A 166 9.92 -26.97 12.38
N SER A 167 10.65 -27.09 13.48
CA SER A 167 11.36 -26.01 14.16
C SER A 167 12.64 -25.67 13.39
N SER A 168 13.07 -24.41 13.52
CA SER A 168 14.22 -23.80 12.88
C SER A 168 15.57 -24.40 13.29
N SER A 169 16.48 -24.59 12.31
CA SER A 169 17.92 -24.49 12.57
C SER A 169 18.71 -24.17 11.30
N HIS A 170 19.43 -23.05 11.35
CA HIS A 170 20.47 -22.61 10.42
C HIS A 170 21.65 -23.61 10.35
N VAL A 171 22.08 -23.98 9.14
CA VAL A 171 23.47 -24.38 8.85
C VAL A 171 23.87 -23.90 7.45
N HIS A 172 24.94 -23.10 7.39
CA HIS A 172 25.61 -22.62 6.18
C HIS A 172 26.42 -23.74 5.50
N LEU A 173 26.27 -23.92 4.18
CA LEU A 173 27.29 -24.52 3.32
C LEU A 173 27.37 -23.83 1.95
N HIS A 174 28.61 -23.58 1.52
CA HIS A 174 29.04 -22.85 0.34
C HIS A 174 28.68 -23.53 -0.98
N ARG A 175 28.28 -22.76 -2.01
CA ARG A 175 28.32 -23.18 -3.41
C ARG A 175 28.79 -22.03 -4.31
N MET A 176 29.68 -22.38 -5.23
CA MET A 176 30.50 -21.51 -6.10
C MET A 176 29.67 -20.74 -7.14
N ALA A 177 30.18 -19.56 -7.49
CA ALA A 177 29.65 -18.65 -8.50
C ALA A 177 29.94 -19.14 -9.95
N PRO A 178 29.03 -18.83 -10.90
CA PRO A 178 29.38 -18.59 -12.29
C PRO A 178 29.27 -17.10 -12.65
N SER A 179 30.24 -16.64 -13.44
CA SER A 179 30.43 -15.27 -13.92
C SER A 179 29.55 -14.90 -15.13
N HIS A 180 28.99 -13.68 -15.08
CA HIS A 180 28.66 -12.73 -16.17
C HIS A 180 27.99 -13.20 -17.48
N ARG A 181 26.71 -12.83 -17.66
CA ARG A 181 26.17 -11.95 -18.75
C ARG A 181 24.64 -11.92 -18.73
N GLY A 182 24.06 -10.71 -18.84
CA GLY A 182 22.63 -10.50 -19.15
C GLY A 182 21.74 -10.26 -17.93
N MET A 183 21.53 -8.99 -17.58
CA MET A 183 20.50 -8.58 -16.62
C MET A 183 19.14 -8.62 -17.34
N THR A 184 18.40 -9.71 -17.18
CA THR A 184 16.97 -9.76 -17.49
C THR A 184 16.21 -9.27 -16.27
N TYR A 185 15.51 -8.13 -16.40
CA TYR A 185 14.60 -7.65 -15.37
C TYR A 185 13.40 -8.59 -15.31
N ASP A 186 13.25 -9.32 -14.21
CA ASP A 186 12.02 -10.03 -13.86
C ASP A 186 10.91 -9.00 -13.61
N LEU A 187 10.16 -8.66 -14.67
CA LEU A 187 8.86 -8.00 -14.58
C LEU A 187 7.80 -9.05 -14.21
N ILE A 188 7.87 -9.53 -12.97
CA ILE A 188 6.69 -10.07 -12.30
C ILE A 188 5.91 -8.85 -11.85
N GLU A 189 4.85 -8.48 -12.58
CA GLU A 189 3.78 -7.63 -12.07
C GLU A 189 2.99 -8.43 -11.03
N LYS A 190 3.67 -8.69 -9.92
CA LYS A 190 3.06 -8.85 -8.62
C LYS A 190 2.58 -7.44 -8.27
N GLU A 191 1.41 -7.32 -7.63
CA GLU A 191 1.19 -6.21 -6.67
C GLU A 191 2.53 -5.90 -6.02
N PRO A 192 2.95 -4.61 -5.98
CA PRO A 192 4.34 -4.19 -5.81
C PRO A 192 5.05 -5.23 -4.98
N PRO A 193 6.04 -5.96 -5.56
CA PRO A 193 6.51 -7.20 -4.97
C PRO A 193 6.65 -6.94 -3.49
N THR A 194 6.05 -7.80 -2.67
CA THR A 194 6.37 -7.88 -1.24
C THR A 194 7.87 -8.21 -1.16
N THR A 195 8.72 -7.27 -1.56
CA THR A 195 10.16 -7.26 -1.42
C THR A 195 10.32 -7.07 0.05
N THR A 196 10.58 -8.19 0.71
CA THR A 196 10.33 -8.47 2.11
C THR A 196 8.83 -8.61 2.41
N SER A 197 8.47 -9.71 3.06
CA SER A 197 7.38 -9.62 4.03
C SER A 197 7.82 -8.56 5.03
N ASP A 198 7.49 -7.30 4.77
CA ASP A 198 7.46 -6.27 5.80
C ASP A 198 6.57 -6.88 6.88
N ASN A 199 7.18 -7.47 7.90
CA ASN A 199 6.50 -7.86 9.12
C ASN A 199 6.13 -6.54 9.79
N ILE A 200 5.07 -5.91 9.27
CA ILE A 200 4.46 -4.74 9.87
C ILE A 200 4.05 -5.20 11.26
N ASN A 201 4.72 -4.63 12.27
CA ASN A 201 4.46 -5.02 13.65
C ASN A 201 2.99 -4.72 13.96
N PRO A 202 2.23 -5.66 14.54
CA PRO A 202 0.86 -5.39 14.97
C PRO A 202 0.82 -4.38 16.11
N LEU A 203 -0.33 -3.74 16.29
CA LEU A 203 -0.58 -2.88 17.45
C LEU A 203 -0.70 -3.70 18.75
N PRO A 204 -0.36 -3.11 19.91
CA PRO A 204 -0.76 -3.65 21.18
C PRO A 204 -2.29 -3.62 21.29
N THR A 205 -2.90 -4.77 21.60
CA THR A 205 -4.37 -4.89 21.69
C THR A 205 -4.85 -5.38 23.04
N GLN A 206 -3.99 -6.06 23.79
CA GLN A 206 -4.33 -6.65 25.08
C GLN A 206 -3.05 -6.86 25.91
N TRP A 207 -3.24 -7.21 27.19
CA TRP A 207 -2.13 -7.68 28.02
C TRP A 207 -1.65 -9.06 27.58
N SER A 208 -0.33 -9.26 27.61
CA SER A 208 0.28 -10.55 27.30
C SER A 208 -0.01 -11.57 28.39
N SER A 209 -0.56 -12.73 28.02
CA SER A 209 -0.70 -13.87 28.92
C SER A 209 0.63 -14.55 29.25
N LEU A 210 1.64 -14.34 28.38
CA LEU A 210 2.99 -14.92 28.49
C LEU A 210 3.94 -14.01 29.26
N ASP A 211 3.79 -12.68 29.11
CA ASP A 211 4.73 -11.69 29.63
C ASP A 211 4.13 -10.88 30.79
N LYS A 212 3.84 -11.62 31.88
CA LYS A 212 3.25 -11.10 33.10
C LYS A 212 3.79 -11.81 34.33
N TYR A 213 3.71 -11.15 35.49
CA TYR A 213 3.90 -11.83 36.76
C TYR A 213 2.89 -12.99 36.92
N PRO A 214 3.30 -14.20 37.32
CA PRO A 214 2.40 -15.37 37.38
C PRO A 214 1.15 -15.17 38.24
N GLY A 215 1.25 -14.39 39.33
CA GLY A 215 0.13 -14.12 40.24
C GLY A 215 -0.88 -13.07 39.76
N LEU A 216 -0.77 -12.58 38.52
CA LEU A 216 -1.77 -11.69 37.91
C LEU A 216 -2.80 -12.51 37.13
N GLU A 217 -4.07 -12.19 37.33
CA GLU A 217 -5.20 -12.75 36.60
C GLU A 217 -5.64 -11.76 35.52
N LEU A 218 -5.84 -12.28 34.30
CA LEU A 218 -6.36 -11.52 33.17
C LEU A 218 -7.81 -11.92 32.89
N SER A 219 -8.65 -10.95 32.57
CA SER A 219 -10.05 -11.14 32.16
C SER A 219 -10.45 -10.07 31.13
N GLY A 220 -11.71 -10.10 30.65
CA GLY A 220 -12.22 -9.08 29.72
C GLY A 220 -11.39 -9.02 28.44
N ASP A 221 -11.19 -10.17 27.79
CA ASP A 221 -10.38 -10.31 26.56
C ASP A 221 -8.94 -9.78 26.71
N GLY A 222 -8.37 -9.91 27.91
CA GLY A 222 -7.01 -9.51 28.22
C GLY A 222 -6.86 -8.01 28.51
N LEU A 223 -7.95 -7.26 28.72
CA LEU A 223 -7.91 -5.83 29.07
C LEU A 223 -7.96 -5.58 30.57
N ASP A 224 -8.61 -6.47 31.33
CA ASP A 224 -8.71 -6.38 32.79
C ASP A 224 -7.57 -7.15 33.45
N VAL A 225 -6.86 -6.51 34.38
CA VAL A 225 -5.83 -7.13 35.20
C VAL A 225 -6.16 -7.04 36.68
N ARG A 226 -6.02 -8.17 37.38
CA ARG A 226 -6.28 -8.29 38.81
C ARG A 226 -5.13 -8.93 39.54
N TYR A 227 -4.81 -8.41 40.73
CA TYR A 227 -3.94 -9.10 41.68
C TYR A 227 -4.77 -9.66 42.83
N THR A 228 -4.83 -10.99 42.91
CA THR A 228 -5.52 -11.78 43.94
C THR A 228 -4.55 -12.63 44.77
N GLY A 229 -3.25 -12.54 44.48
CA GLY A 229 -2.19 -13.30 45.15
C GLY A 229 -1.92 -12.88 46.60
N PRO A 230 -1.03 -13.60 47.30
CA PRO A 230 -0.76 -13.36 48.73
C PRO A 230 -0.08 -12.01 48.97
N ILE A 231 -0.40 -11.40 50.12
CA ILE A 231 0.20 -10.13 50.53
C ILE A 231 1.70 -10.31 50.78
N HIS A 232 2.52 -9.53 50.08
CA HIS A 232 3.95 -9.42 50.37
C HIS A 232 4.23 -8.10 51.10
N LYS A 233 5.12 -8.16 52.10
CA LYS A 233 5.46 -7.02 52.96
C LYS A 233 6.74 -6.28 52.53
N HIS A 234 7.50 -6.83 51.59
CA HIS A 234 8.70 -6.17 51.09
C HIS A 234 8.31 -5.03 50.16
N ASP A 235 8.91 -3.86 50.36
CA ASP A 235 8.59 -2.64 49.59
C ASP A 235 9.01 -2.72 48.12
N HIS A 236 9.85 -3.70 47.77
CA HIS A 236 10.38 -3.90 46.43
C HIS A 236 9.65 -4.98 45.62
N ASP A 237 8.72 -5.71 46.25
CA ASP A 237 7.97 -6.78 45.62
C ASP A 237 6.75 -6.23 44.87
N ALA A 238 6.79 -6.34 43.54
CA ALA A 238 5.71 -5.90 42.68
C ALA A 238 5.31 -7.00 41.69
N ALA A 239 4.12 -6.85 41.13
CA ALA A 239 3.64 -7.64 40.03
C ALA A 239 3.40 -6.70 38.86
N ALA A 240 4.06 -6.93 37.73
CA ALA A 240 3.90 -6.16 36.51
C ALA A 240 3.58 -7.08 35.32
N LEU A 241 3.15 -6.45 34.24
CA LEU A 241 2.88 -7.11 32.96
C LEU A 241 3.03 -6.13 31.81
N ARG A 242 3.26 -6.68 30.61
CA ARG A 242 3.38 -5.94 29.36
C ARG A 242 2.27 -6.32 28.38
N ALA A 243 2.02 -5.46 27.40
CA ALA A 243 1.12 -5.77 26.30
C ALA A 243 1.65 -6.89 25.41
N ASP A 244 0.78 -7.46 24.57
CA ASP A 244 1.08 -8.51 23.61
C ASP A 244 2.09 -8.10 22.52
N ASN A 245 2.08 -6.83 22.12
CA ASN A 245 2.94 -6.28 21.07
C ASN A 245 3.64 -4.97 21.51
N PRO A 246 4.77 -4.60 20.88
CA PRO A 246 5.40 -3.31 21.12
C PRO A 246 4.63 -2.18 20.44
N MET A 247 4.78 -0.95 20.94
CA MET A 247 4.30 0.27 20.31
C MET A 247 5.07 0.51 19.00
N PRO A 248 4.41 0.49 17.83
CA PRO A 248 5.08 0.69 16.55
C PRO A 248 5.43 2.16 16.34
N PRO A 249 6.71 2.53 16.11
CA PRO A 249 7.09 3.91 15.87
C PRO A 249 6.37 4.53 14.67
N GLN A 250 6.01 3.72 13.67
CA GLN A 250 5.30 4.14 12.46
C GLN A 250 3.90 4.73 12.73
N CYS A 251 3.38 4.62 13.96
CA CYS A 251 2.18 5.34 14.38
C CYS A 251 2.41 6.86 14.51
N GLY A 252 3.66 7.30 14.61
CA GLY A 252 4.04 8.69 14.93
C GLY A 252 3.80 8.98 16.42
N ILE A 253 2.54 8.94 16.85
CA ILE A 253 2.15 9.01 18.26
C ILE A 253 1.38 7.73 18.61
N TYR A 254 1.72 7.10 19.73
CA TYR A 254 0.95 6.00 20.31
C TYR A 254 0.40 6.40 21.67
N TYR A 255 -0.82 5.98 22.02
CA TYR A 255 -1.50 6.34 23.26
C TYR A 255 -2.38 5.21 23.78
N PHE A 256 -2.41 5.03 25.10
CA PHE A 256 -3.33 4.10 25.78
C PHE A 256 -3.73 4.65 27.15
N GLU A 257 -4.83 4.16 27.72
CA GLU A 257 -5.35 4.58 29.02
C GLU A 257 -5.54 3.41 29.98
N ILE A 258 -5.33 3.68 31.27
CA ILE A 258 -5.54 2.73 32.36
C ILE A 258 -6.50 3.35 33.36
N LYS A 259 -7.61 2.66 33.62
CA LYS A 259 -8.57 3.01 34.65
C LYS A 259 -8.31 2.20 35.92
N ILE A 260 -8.26 2.88 37.07
CA ILE A 260 -8.04 2.25 38.36
C ILE A 260 -9.40 1.93 39.00
N GLU A 261 -9.84 0.68 38.93
CA GLU A 261 -11.12 0.23 39.48
C GLU A 261 -11.03 -0.03 40.99
N SER A 262 -9.93 -0.63 41.46
CA SER A 262 -9.68 -0.80 42.89
C SER A 262 -8.19 -0.89 43.22
N LYS A 263 -7.81 -0.39 44.41
CA LYS A 263 -6.49 -0.57 45.01
C LYS A 263 -6.58 -0.42 46.53
N PRO A 264 -5.66 -1.00 47.33
CA PRO A 264 -5.61 -0.69 48.76
C PRO A 264 -5.12 0.74 49.01
N LYS A 265 -5.38 1.26 50.21
CA LYS A 265 -5.01 2.65 50.59
C LYS A 265 -3.52 2.93 50.40
N GLU A 266 -2.67 1.98 50.78
CA GLU A 266 -1.20 2.03 50.65
C GLU A 266 -0.69 1.37 49.34
N GLY A 267 -1.60 1.03 48.42
CA GLY A 267 -1.25 0.38 47.16
C GLY A 267 -0.54 1.34 46.20
N MET A 268 0.62 0.90 45.71
CA MET A 268 1.41 1.57 44.67
C MET A 268 1.04 0.98 43.30
N ILE A 269 0.85 1.87 42.33
CA ILE A 269 0.61 1.52 40.93
C ILE A 269 1.54 2.36 40.08
N GLY A 270 2.29 1.72 39.18
CA GLY A 270 3.11 2.36 38.17
C GLY A 270 2.53 2.09 36.78
N ILE A 271 2.36 3.14 35.98
CA ILE A 271 1.84 3.06 34.60
C ILE A 271 2.89 3.66 33.67
N GLY A 272 3.20 2.98 32.58
CA GLY A 272 4.14 3.48 31.58
C GLY A 272 4.50 2.43 30.55
N PHE A 273 5.79 2.26 30.28
CA PHE A 273 6.27 1.36 29.24
C PHE A 273 7.65 0.81 29.58
N SER A 274 7.99 -0.32 28.96
CA SER A 274 9.26 -1.00 29.20
C SER A 274 9.67 -1.87 28.02
N SER A 275 10.96 -2.15 27.92
CA SER A 275 11.45 -3.21 27.04
C SER A 275 11.23 -4.60 27.66
N PRO A 276 11.35 -5.68 26.87
CA PRO A 276 11.31 -7.05 27.40
C PRO A 276 12.44 -7.38 28.39
N LYS A 277 13.49 -6.56 28.48
CA LYS A 277 14.60 -6.78 29.42
C LYS A 277 14.23 -6.41 30.85
N ALA A 278 13.25 -5.53 31.04
CA ALA A 278 12.81 -5.12 32.37
C ALA A 278 12.09 -6.27 33.09
N SER A 279 12.39 -6.48 34.38
CA SER A 279 11.73 -7.52 35.17
C SER A 279 10.26 -7.21 35.42
N VAL A 280 9.39 -8.22 35.29
CA VAL A 280 7.97 -8.13 35.65
C VAL A 280 7.70 -8.32 37.15
N GLU A 281 8.74 -8.50 37.97
CA GLU A 281 8.63 -8.60 39.44
C GLU A 281 8.86 -7.26 40.14
N ARG A 282 9.03 -6.20 39.36
CA ARG A 282 9.39 -4.85 39.79
C ARG A 282 8.39 -3.87 39.18
N LEU A 283 8.18 -2.72 39.84
CA LEU A 283 7.32 -1.70 39.24
C LEU A 283 8.00 -1.13 37.98
N PRO A 284 7.21 -0.82 36.93
CA PRO A 284 7.71 -0.07 35.79
C PRO A 284 8.44 1.21 36.25
N GLY A 285 9.56 1.53 35.60
CA GLY A 285 10.45 2.64 35.98
C GLY A 285 11.57 2.30 36.96
N TRP A 286 11.57 1.13 37.59
CA TRP A 286 12.61 0.74 38.57
C TRP A 286 13.75 -0.12 38.00
N GLU A 287 13.59 -0.61 36.78
CA GLU A 287 14.59 -1.40 36.05
C GLU A 287 15.09 -0.63 34.84
N GLN A 288 16.29 -0.97 34.35
CA GLN A 288 16.81 -0.42 33.09
C GLN A 288 15.81 -0.66 31.94
N GLU A 289 15.77 0.28 30.99
CA GLU A 289 14.82 0.24 29.87
C GLU A 289 13.34 0.14 30.32
N SER A 290 13.00 0.81 31.43
CA SER A 290 11.65 0.92 31.97
C SER A 290 11.37 2.35 32.43
N TRP A 291 10.17 2.85 32.13
CA TRP A 291 9.74 4.23 32.40
C TRP A 291 8.30 4.24 32.87
N ALA A 292 7.99 4.99 33.93
CA ALA A 292 6.64 5.02 34.47
C ALA A 292 6.32 6.25 35.32
N TYR A 293 5.02 6.50 35.48
CA TYR A 293 4.44 7.45 36.40
C TYR A 293 3.74 6.69 37.53
N HIS A 294 4.07 7.02 38.78
CA HIS A 294 3.61 6.30 39.97
C HIS A 294 2.52 7.07 40.71
N GLY A 295 1.46 6.37 41.11
CA GLY A 295 0.25 6.98 41.65
C GLY A 295 0.30 7.38 43.11
N ASP A 296 1.17 6.74 43.91
CA ASP A 296 1.29 6.99 45.34
C ASP A 296 2.00 8.31 45.68
N ASP A 297 2.99 8.70 44.87
CA ASP A 297 3.80 9.90 45.13
C ASP A 297 3.78 10.93 43.98
N GLY A 298 3.17 10.60 42.85
CA GLY A 298 3.05 11.48 41.69
C GLY A 298 4.36 11.65 40.91
N LYS A 299 5.37 10.80 41.13
CA LYS A 299 6.68 10.93 40.50
C LYS A 299 6.80 10.11 39.22
N SER A 300 7.69 10.54 38.35
CA SER A 300 8.16 9.77 37.20
C SER A 300 9.44 9.01 37.56
N PHE A 301 9.52 7.76 37.12
CA PHE A 301 10.63 6.84 37.38
C PHE A 301 11.17 6.30 36.06
N PHE A 302 12.48 6.22 35.95
CA PHE A 302 13.18 5.56 34.85
C PHE A 302 14.42 4.86 35.41
N GLY A 303 14.76 3.67 34.89
CA GLY A 303 15.68 2.71 35.52
C GLY A 303 17.04 3.24 35.99
N GLU A 304 17.57 4.26 35.33
CA GLU A 304 18.87 4.87 35.66
C GLU A 304 18.84 5.71 36.94
N SER A 305 17.64 6.06 37.42
CA SER A 305 17.45 6.88 38.62
C SER A 305 17.75 6.16 39.94
N GLN A 306 18.16 4.89 39.93
CA GLN A 306 18.38 4.06 41.12
C GLN A 306 17.17 4.05 42.08
N GLY A 307 15.96 4.15 41.55
CA GLY A 307 14.73 4.22 42.34
C GLY A 307 14.42 5.59 42.94
N GLN A 308 15.16 6.65 42.59
CA GLN A 308 14.84 8.02 42.96
C GLN A 308 13.95 8.67 41.89
N GLY A 309 12.63 8.65 42.12
CA GLY A 309 11.67 9.29 41.22
C GLY A 309 11.84 10.82 41.15
N ARG A 310 11.46 11.41 40.02
CA ARG A 310 11.42 12.87 39.80
C ARG A 310 10.01 13.40 39.97
N LEU A 311 9.84 14.58 40.59
CA LEU A 311 8.54 15.24 40.67
C LEU A 311 8.01 15.48 39.25
N TYR A 312 6.77 15.08 39.00
CA TYR A 312 6.17 15.12 37.67
C TYR A 312 4.71 15.57 37.69
N GLY A 313 3.84 14.79 38.33
CA GLY A 313 2.39 15.00 38.30
C GLY A 313 1.74 14.89 39.67
N PRO A 314 0.39 15.04 39.74
CA PRO A 314 -0.37 14.78 40.95
C PRO A 314 -0.32 13.29 41.34
N THR A 315 -0.84 12.91 42.50
CA THR A 315 -1.10 11.48 42.78
C THR A 315 -2.36 11.00 42.06
N PHE A 316 -2.54 9.68 41.91
CA PHE A 316 -3.75 9.09 41.32
C PHE A 316 -4.19 7.81 42.05
N GLY A 317 -5.47 7.49 41.95
CA GLY A 317 -6.05 6.35 42.67
C GLY A 317 -7.38 5.88 42.08
N VAL A 318 -8.19 5.23 42.93
CA VAL A 318 -9.46 4.63 42.52
C VAL A 318 -10.37 5.66 41.86
N GLY A 319 -10.89 5.32 40.69
CA GLY A 319 -11.77 6.18 39.88
C GLY A 319 -11.04 7.10 38.90
N ASP A 320 -9.72 7.28 39.03
CA ASP A 320 -8.94 8.03 38.04
C ASP A 320 -8.67 7.17 36.79
N THR A 321 -8.57 7.84 35.64
CA THR A 321 -8.03 7.31 34.39
C THR A 321 -6.71 8.01 34.09
N VAL A 322 -5.65 7.23 33.88
CA VAL A 322 -4.31 7.73 33.56
C VAL A 322 -3.93 7.26 32.17
N GLY A 323 -3.63 8.21 31.29
CA GLY A 323 -3.14 7.93 29.95
C GLY A 323 -1.63 8.02 29.85
N CYS A 324 -1.08 7.26 28.91
CA CYS A 324 0.34 7.25 28.59
C CYS A 324 0.51 7.33 27.08
N GLY A 325 1.26 8.33 26.62
CA GLY A 325 1.55 8.55 25.22
C GLY A 325 3.04 8.64 24.93
N VAL A 326 3.43 8.15 23.76
CA VAL A 326 4.79 8.29 23.22
C VAL A 326 4.70 8.94 21.85
N ASN A 327 5.35 10.09 21.70
CA ASN A 327 5.59 10.72 20.41
C ASN A 327 6.95 10.25 19.88
N PHE A 328 6.94 9.35 18.92
CA PHE A 328 8.15 8.78 18.32
C PHE A 328 8.90 9.80 17.44
N SER A 329 8.20 10.81 16.90
CA SER A 329 8.84 11.85 16.08
C SER A 329 9.80 12.71 16.89
N THR A 330 9.41 13.07 18.11
CA THR A 330 10.24 13.83 19.05
C THR A 330 11.06 12.90 19.96
N GLY A 331 10.61 11.67 20.19
CA GLY A 331 11.19 10.73 21.16
C GLY A 331 10.79 11.05 22.60
N GLU A 332 9.63 11.69 22.77
CA GLU A 332 9.13 12.16 24.07
C GLU A 332 7.94 11.34 24.54
N ALA A 333 7.87 11.07 25.84
CA ALA A 333 6.69 10.48 26.45
C ALA A 333 6.00 11.44 27.41
N PHE A 334 4.67 11.36 27.44
CA PHE A 334 3.81 12.19 28.26
C PHE A 334 2.72 11.33 28.91
N PHE A 335 2.14 11.86 29.99
CA PHE A 335 1.01 11.25 30.65
C PHE A 335 -0.17 12.21 30.70
N THR A 336 -1.35 11.64 30.91
CA THR A 336 -2.59 12.38 31.11
C THR A 336 -3.28 11.85 32.37
N LYS A 337 -4.09 12.69 33.00
CA LYS A 337 -4.95 12.28 34.10
C LYS A 337 -6.35 12.85 33.88
N ASN A 338 -7.36 11.99 33.82
CA ASN A 338 -8.76 12.36 33.66
C ASN A 338 -8.98 13.34 32.49
N GLY A 339 -8.32 13.09 31.35
CA GLY A 339 -8.41 13.91 30.14
C GLY A 339 -7.52 15.16 30.12
N GLN A 340 -6.75 15.43 31.17
CA GLN A 340 -5.81 16.56 31.21
C GLN A 340 -4.37 16.08 30.97
N GLY A 341 -3.68 16.70 30.00
CA GLY A 341 -2.25 16.44 29.76
C GLY A 341 -1.36 17.00 30.87
N LEU A 342 -0.36 16.22 31.29
CA LEU A 342 0.58 16.54 32.40
C LEU A 342 1.95 17.04 31.91
N GLY A 343 2.14 17.17 30.59
CA GLY A 343 3.42 17.56 29.98
C GLY A 343 4.39 16.39 29.81
N THR A 344 5.56 16.66 29.23
CA THR A 344 6.57 15.66 28.92
C THR A 344 7.24 15.12 30.20
N ALA A 345 7.24 13.80 30.36
CA ALA A 345 7.87 13.10 31.47
C ALA A 345 9.29 12.61 31.13
N PHE A 346 9.49 12.15 29.90
CA PHE A 346 10.72 11.51 29.45
C PHE A 346 11.07 11.97 28.03
N HIS A 347 12.38 11.99 27.75
CA HIS A 347 12.95 12.33 26.44
C HIS A 347 13.86 11.18 25.98
N GLU A 348 14.31 11.24 24.72
CA GLU A 348 15.32 10.34 24.13
C GLU A 348 14.92 8.86 24.05
N LEU A 349 13.64 8.56 23.80
CA LEU A 349 13.10 7.19 23.75
C LEU A 349 13.33 6.45 22.41
N ARG A 350 14.38 6.78 21.66
CA ARG A 350 14.64 6.22 20.33
C ARG A 350 15.35 4.86 20.41
N ASN A 351 15.17 4.02 19.40
CA ASN A 351 15.84 2.72 19.24
C ASN A 351 15.54 1.66 20.31
N VAL A 352 14.43 1.78 21.04
CA VAL A 352 14.01 0.78 22.03
C VAL A 352 12.63 0.23 21.65
N LYS A 353 12.45 -1.09 21.72
CA LYS A 353 11.14 -1.72 21.56
C LYS A 353 10.33 -1.54 22.84
N LEU A 354 9.46 -0.55 22.86
CA LEU A 354 8.67 -0.18 24.03
C LEU A 354 7.33 -0.91 24.03
N TYR A 355 7.01 -1.58 25.12
CA TYR A 355 5.71 -2.19 25.36
C TYR A 355 4.96 -1.39 26.42
N PRO A 356 3.64 -1.12 26.25
CA PRO A 356 2.81 -0.65 27.34
C PRO A 356 2.97 -1.58 28.54
N SER A 357 3.10 -1.00 29.73
CA SER A 357 3.47 -1.72 30.94
C SER A 357 2.78 -1.11 32.15
N VAL A 358 2.19 -1.96 32.97
CA VAL A 358 1.62 -1.56 34.27
C VAL A 358 2.14 -2.46 35.36
N GLY A 359 2.29 -1.92 36.56
CA GLY A 359 2.73 -2.67 37.72
C GLY A 359 2.01 -2.22 38.98
N MET A 360 1.88 -3.14 39.92
CA MET A 360 1.24 -2.92 41.20
C MET A 360 2.03 -3.59 42.32
N LYS A 361 2.01 -3.00 43.52
CA LYS A 361 2.51 -3.68 44.72
C LYS A 361 1.67 -4.92 44.99
N LYS A 362 2.30 -6.01 45.47
CA LYS A 362 1.66 -7.30 45.77
C LYS A 362 0.76 -7.24 47.02
N GLN A 363 -0.31 -6.44 46.96
CA GLN A 363 -1.27 -6.22 48.04
C GLN A 363 -2.70 -6.15 47.47
N PRO A 364 -3.49 -7.24 47.54
CA PRO A 364 -4.86 -7.23 47.05
C PRO A 364 -5.80 -6.38 47.94
N PRO A 365 -6.96 -5.94 47.42
CA PRO A 365 -7.39 -6.08 46.02
C PRO A 365 -6.81 -4.98 45.13
N VAL A 366 -6.32 -5.36 43.93
CA VAL A 366 -6.00 -4.42 42.85
C VAL A 366 -6.71 -4.87 41.58
N HIS A 367 -7.39 -3.94 40.93
CA HIS A 367 -8.06 -4.16 39.64
C HIS A 367 -7.86 -2.93 38.76
N LEU A 368 -7.26 -3.13 37.59
CA LEU A 368 -7.04 -2.11 36.58
C LEU A 368 -7.69 -2.58 35.27
N LYS A 369 -8.24 -1.63 34.51
CA LYS A 369 -8.78 -1.87 33.16
C LYS A 369 -7.96 -1.07 32.16
N ALA A 370 -7.48 -1.72 31.12
CA ALA A 370 -6.77 -1.08 30.02
C ALA A 370 -7.71 -0.72 28.87
N ASN A 371 -7.40 0.39 28.21
CA ASN A 371 -7.97 0.79 26.95
C ASN A 371 -6.83 1.06 25.97
N PHE A 372 -6.66 0.19 24.97
CA PHE A 372 -5.72 0.35 23.85
C PHE A 372 -6.38 1.02 22.63
N GLY A 373 -7.59 1.56 22.81
CA GLY A 373 -8.40 2.24 21.80
C GLY A 373 -9.76 1.56 21.54
N GLN A 374 -10.04 0.43 22.19
CA GLN A 374 -11.31 -0.29 22.04
C GLN A 374 -12.51 0.54 22.53
N GLU A 375 -12.28 1.44 23.49
CA GLU A 375 -13.26 2.41 24.00
C GLU A 375 -12.76 3.83 23.69
N PRO A 376 -13.66 4.83 23.57
CA PRO A 376 -13.24 6.23 23.46
C PRO A 376 -12.33 6.64 24.62
N PHE A 377 -11.24 7.34 24.31
CA PHE A 377 -10.33 7.86 25.32
C PHE A 377 -10.93 9.04 26.08
N VAL A 378 -10.52 9.22 27.34
CA VAL A 378 -10.88 10.40 28.13
C VAL A 378 -10.09 11.63 27.66
N PHE A 379 -8.84 11.44 27.26
CA PHE A 379 -8.02 12.49 26.64
C PHE A 379 -8.35 12.64 25.15
N ASP A 380 -8.39 13.88 24.67
CA ASP A 380 -8.53 14.22 23.24
C ASP A 380 -7.22 13.95 22.47
N ILE A 381 -6.93 12.66 22.28
CA ILE A 381 -5.77 12.21 21.51
C ILE A 381 -5.96 12.45 20.01
N ASP A 382 -7.18 12.32 19.51
CA ASP A 382 -7.54 12.62 18.11
C ASP A 382 -7.16 14.06 17.76
N GLY A 383 -7.58 15.04 18.57
CA GLY A 383 -7.24 16.45 18.36
C GLY A 383 -5.75 16.76 18.57
N MET A 384 -5.01 15.96 19.33
CA MET A 384 -3.54 16.09 19.42
C MET A 384 -2.85 15.62 18.14
N VAL A 385 -3.23 14.45 17.61
CA VAL A 385 -2.66 13.91 16.37
C VAL A 385 -3.04 14.78 15.17
N GLU A 386 -4.29 15.25 15.10
CA GLU A 386 -4.74 16.14 14.04
C GLU A 386 -3.95 17.47 14.01
N ARG A 387 -3.63 18.04 15.17
CA ARG A 387 -2.78 19.25 15.24
C ARG A 387 -1.37 18.99 14.71
N GLU A 388 -0.78 17.84 15.01
CA GLU A 388 0.55 17.49 14.49
C GLU A 388 0.51 17.25 12.98
N MET A 389 -0.52 16.55 12.47
CA MET A 389 -0.74 16.40 11.03
C MET A 389 -0.90 17.76 10.34
N ASN A 390 -1.69 18.68 10.91
CA ASN A 390 -1.91 20.02 10.34
C ASN A 390 -0.63 20.86 10.32
N LYS A 391 0.21 20.76 11.35
CA LYS A 391 1.51 21.42 11.40
C LYS A 391 2.43 20.90 10.30
N ILE A 392 2.56 19.59 10.14
CA ILE A 392 3.38 18.99 9.08
C ILE A 392 2.85 19.38 7.70
N ASN A 393 1.52 19.37 7.50
CA ASN A 393 0.90 19.82 6.24
C ASN A 393 1.12 21.32 5.96
N ALA A 394 1.20 22.16 7.00
CA ALA A 394 1.56 23.56 6.83
C ALA A 394 3.04 23.71 6.42
N ASP A 395 3.94 22.94 7.02
CA ASP A 395 5.37 22.94 6.67
C ASP A 395 5.59 22.45 5.23
N ILE A 396 4.87 21.41 4.80
CA ILE A 396 4.89 20.93 3.41
C ILE A 396 4.42 22.02 2.44
N ARG A 397 3.26 22.65 2.70
CA ARG A 397 2.72 23.74 1.84
C ARG A 397 3.62 24.98 1.81
N GLY A 398 4.37 25.22 2.88
CA GLY A 398 5.34 26.33 2.97
C GLY A 398 6.69 26.03 2.32
N THR A 399 6.93 24.80 1.87
CA THR A 399 8.22 24.39 1.29
C THR A 399 8.41 25.04 -0.09
N SER A 400 9.55 25.71 -0.28
CA SER A 400 9.86 26.38 -1.55
C SER A 400 10.17 25.40 -2.67
N LEU A 401 9.56 25.63 -3.83
CA LEU A 401 9.78 24.86 -5.06
C LEU A 401 10.90 25.46 -5.95
N THR A 402 11.54 26.55 -5.53
CA THR A 402 12.54 27.27 -6.36
C THR A 402 13.78 26.43 -6.70
N SER A 403 14.04 25.34 -5.96
CA SER A 403 15.16 24.43 -6.23
C SER A 403 14.87 23.34 -7.26
N LEU A 404 13.66 23.29 -7.82
CA LEU A 404 13.34 22.34 -8.89
C LEU A 404 14.14 22.70 -10.15
N GLN A 405 14.64 21.68 -10.85
CA GLN A 405 15.48 21.83 -12.05
C GLN A 405 14.84 21.07 -13.22
N PRO A 406 14.59 21.74 -14.37
CA PRO A 406 14.73 23.18 -14.61
C PRO A 406 13.79 24.02 -13.72
N PRO A 407 14.04 25.34 -13.56
CA PRO A 407 13.16 26.21 -12.78
C PRO A 407 11.82 26.35 -13.49
N LEU A 408 10.93 25.40 -13.24
CA LEU A 408 9.53 25.42 -13.65
C LEU A 408 8.71 25.95 -12.48
N ASP A 409 7.73 26.78 -12.77
CA ASP A 409 6.64 27.03 -11.83
C ASP A 409 5.84 25.74 -11.62
N GLU A 410 5.18 25.64 -10.47
CA GLU A 410 4.43 24.44 -10.06
C GLU A 410 3.40 24.03 -11.13
N SER A 411 2.69 25.00 -11.70
CA SER A 411 1.67 24.76 -12.73
C SER A 411 2.30 24.18 -14.00
N SER A 412 3.38 24.77 -14.50
CA SER A 412 4.11 24.24 -15.66
C SER A 412 4.64 22.82 -15.43
N LEU A 413 5.22 22.54 -14.25
CA LEU A 413 5.71 21.20 -13.93
C LEU A 413 4.58 20.17 -13.91
N LEU A 414 3.46 20.50 -13.26
CA LEU A 414 2.29 19.61 -13.20
C LEU A 414 1.71 19.37 -14.60
N GLN A 415 1.60 20.42 -15.42
CA GLN A 415 1.12 20.29 -16.80
C GLN A 415 2.04 19.41 -17.64
N GLU A 416 3.37 19.58 -17.53
CA GLU A 416 4.33 18.73 -18.25
C GLU A 416 4.25 17.27 -17.79
N LEU A 417 4.14 17.01 -16.49
CA LEU A 417 3.99 15.66 -15.94
C LEU A 417 2.69 14.98 -16.40
N VAL A 418 1.58 15.71 -16.42
CA VAL A 418 0.28 15.19 -16.89
C VAL A 418 0.31 14.92 -18.39
N ALA A 419 0.82 15.86 -19.20
CA ALA A 419 0.95 15.67 -20.64
C ALA A 419 1.84 14.46 -20.97
N GLN A 420 3.00 14.36 -20.31
CA GLN A 420 3.93 13.25 -20.48
C GLN A 420 3.31 11.91 -20.07
N PHE A 421 2.53 11.87 -18.98
CA PHE A 421 1.78 10.68 -18.58
C PHE A 421 0.75 10.25 -19.64
N LEU A 422 -0.07 11.19 -20.13
CA LEU A 422 -1.11 10.90 -21.12
C LEU A 422 -0.51 10.34 -22.42
N ALA A 423 0.58 10.93 -22.90
CA ALA A 423 1.27 10.46 -24.09
C ALA A 423 2.03 9.13 -23.88
N HIS A 424 2.61 8.93 -22.69
CA HIS A 424 3.31 7.70 -22.31
C HIS A 424 2.35 6.49 -22.36
N ASP A 425 1.17 6.60 -21.77
CA ASP A 425 0.18 5.52 -21.67
C ASP A 425 -0.72 5.40 -22.93
N GLY A 426 -0.50 6.26 -23.93
CA GLY A 426 -1.18 6.19 -25.23
C GLY A 426 -2.56 6.86 -25.25
N TYR A 427 -2.89 7.71 -24.28
CA TYR A 427 -4.10 8.55 -24.25
C TYR A 427 -3.95 9.76 -25.19
N VAL A 428 -3.66 9.51 -26.46
CA VAL A 428 -3.23 10.54 -27.44
C VAL A 428 -4.29 11.62 -27.66
N GLU A 429 -5.57 11.25 -27.72
CA GLU A 429 -6.66 12.21 -27.92
C GLU A 429 -6.81 13.14 -26.72
N THR A 430 -6.76 12.58 -25.51
CA THR A 430 -6.77 13.35 -24.26
C THR A 430 -5.53 14.23 -24.12
N ALA A 431 -4.34 13.71 -24.45
CA ALA A 431 -3.10 14.48 -24.45
C ALA A 431 -3.17 15.68 -25.39
N ARG A 432 -3.74 15.50 -26.60
CA ARG A 432 -3.93 16.59 -27.56
C ARG A 432 -4.90 17.64 -27.04
N ALA A 433 -6.07 17.22 -26.57
CA ALA A 433 -7.07 18.15 -26.01
C ALA A 433 -6.50 18.94 -24.82
N PHE A 434 -5.77 18.26 -23.93
CA PHE A 434 -5.09 18.88 -22.80
C PHE A 434 -4.02 19.89 -23.24
N ALA A 435 -3.17 19.54 -24.21
CA ALA A 435 -2.15 20.44 -24.72
C ALA A 435 -2.75 21.68 -25.41
N GLU A 436 -3.85 21.52 -26.14
CA GLU A 436 -4.60 22.63 -26.74
C GLU A 436 -5.17 23.56 -25.67
N GLU A 437 -5.82 23.02 -24.64
CA GLU A 437 -6.38 23.79 -23.53
C GLU A 437 -5.29 24.57 -22.77
N VAL A 438 -4.21 23.90 -22.36
CA VAL A 438 -3.06 24.54 -21.70
C VAL A 438 -2.47 25.66 -22.56
N ALA A 439 -2.35 25.44 -23.88
CA ALA A 439 -1.87 26.47 -24.79
C ALA A 439 -2.82 27.67 -24.87
N THR A 440 -4.13 27.45 -24.89
CA THR A 440 -5.13 28.54 -24.90
C THR A 440 -5.14 29.34 -23.60
N GLU A 441 -5.06 28.68 -22.44
CA GLU A 441 -5.00 29.35 -21.13
C GLU A 441 -3.70 30.13 -20.97
N THR A 442 -2.57 29.52 -21.35
CA THR A 442 -1.27 30.20 -21.32
C THR A 442 -1.27 31.44 -22.21
N ALA A 443 -1.85 31.35 -23.41
CA ALA A 443 -2.01 32.49 -24.31
C ALA A 443 -2.96 33.57 -23.76
N ALA A 444 -4.01 33.18 -23.02
CA ALA A 444 -4.94 34.11 -22.38
C ALA A 444 -4.31 34.84 -21.18
N LEU A 445 -3.40 34.18 -20.46
CA LEU A 445 -2.68 34.72 -19.30
C LEU A 445 -1.45 35.55 -19.69
N GLN A 446 -0.87 35.34 -20.88
CA GLN A 446 0.31 36.06 -21.36
C GLN A 446 0.01 37.48 -21.86
N LYS A 447 0.13 38.46 -20.96
CA LYS A 447 0.71 39.78 -21.29
C LYS A 447 2.20 39.78 -20.93
N GLY A 448 3.04 39.16 -21.78
CA GLY A 448 4.45 39.54 -21.94
C GLY A 448 5.51 38.89 -21.04
N HIS A 449 5.65 37.56 -21.05
CA HIS A 449 6.93 36.91 -20.74
C HIS A 449 7.20 35.71 -21.66
N ASP A 450 8.43 35.65 -22.19
CA ASP A 450 8.96 34.68 -23.15
C ASP A 450 9.24 33.32 -22.50
N GLU A 451 8.41 32.32 -22.80
CA GLU A 451 8.71 31.07 -23.51
C GLU A 451 7.51 30.12 -23.30
N PRO A 452 6.81 29.67 -24.36
CA PRO A 452 5.77 28.66 -24.20
C PRO A 452 6.37 27.33 -23.74
N LEU A 453 5.62 26.60 -22.91
CA LEU A 453 5.86 25.19 -22.60
C LEU A 453 6.27 24.42 -23.86
N LYS A 454 7.19 23.46 -23.69
CA LYS A 454 7.73 22.62 -24.77
C LYS A 454 6.57 22.14 -25.66
N LYS A 455 6.49 22.66 -26.89
CA LYS A 455 5.50 22.20 -27.87
C LYS A 455 5.74 20.72 -28.07
N TYR A 456 4.74 19.92 -27.70
CA TYR A 456 4.75 18.48 -27.90
C TYR A 456 5.12 18.17 -29.37
N GLU A 457 6.22 17.44 -29.59
CA GLU A 457 6.81 17.27 -30.93
C GLU A 457 6.06 16.23 -31.78
N VAL A 458 5.96 16.50 -33.09
CA VAL A 458 5.24 15.72 -34.11
C VAL A 458 5.75 14.28 -34.26
N GLU A 459 6.99 13.98 -33.85
CA GLU A 459 7.55 12.61 -33.89
C GLU A 459 6.97 11.72 -32.78
N GLU A 460 6.69 12.29 -31.60
CA GLU A 460 6.02 11.56 -30.50
C GLU A 460 4.59 11.16 -30.89
N ASP A 461 3.94 11.94 -31.75
CA ASP A 461 2.61 11.62 -32.28
C ASP A 461 2.61 10.30 -33.05
N ARG A 462 3.63 9.98 -33.85
CA ARG A 462 3.63 8.76 -34.67
C ARG A 462 3.73 7.49 -33.84
N GLU A 463 4.68 7.45 -32.92
CA GLU A 463 4.84 6.31 -32.02
C GLU A 463 3.66 6.19 -31.08
N ALA A 464 3.17 7.30 -30.52
CA ALA A 464 2.01 7.29 -29.64
C ALA A 464 0.74 6.84 -30.39
N ILE A 465 0.54 7.24 -31.66
CA ILE A 465 -0.55 6.74 -32.50
C ILE A 465 -0.43 5.24 -32.74
N ASN A 466 0.77 4.72 -33.05
CA ASN A 466 0.98 3.30 -33.26
C ASN A 466 0.71 2.48 -31.97
N ARG A 467 1.23 2.94 -30.82
CA ARG A 467 0.95 2.33 -29.51
C ARG A 467 -0.54 2.39 -29.17
N ASN A 468 -1.20 3.52 -29.41
CA ASN A 468 -2.65 3.68 -29.20
C ASN A 468 -3.46 2.69 -30.05
N ARG A 469 -3.10 2.49 -31.33
CA ARG A 469 -3.77 1.49 -32.18
C ARG A 469 -3.65 0.06 -31.64
N ILE A 470 -2.48 -0.30 -31.10
CA ILE A 470 -2.25 -1.60 -30.47
C ILE A 470 -3.08 -1.71 -29.19
N ARG A 471 -3.01 -0.69 -28.32
CA ARG A 471 -3.77 -0.61 -27.06
C ARG A 471 -5.27 -0.73 -27.31
N ALA A 472 -5.82 0.07 -28.22
CA ALA A 472 -7.23 0.03 -28.58
C ALA A 472 -7.66 -1.37 -29.05
N ALA A 473 -6.86 -2.03 -29.89
CA ALA A 473 -7.16 -3.41 -30.32
C ALA A 473 -7.21 -4.40 -29.14
N ILE A 474 -6.33 -4.26 -28.14
CA ILE A 474 -6.36 -5.11 -26.93
C ILE A 474 -7.60 -4.81 -26.08
N LEU A 475 -7.91 -3.53 -25.87
CA LEU A 475 -9.07 -3.10 -25.07
C LEU A 475 -10.40 -3.50 -25.71
N ASP A 476 -10.48 -3.47 -27.04
CA ASP A 476 -11.62 -3.96 -27.83
C ASP A 476 -11.73 -5.50 -27.81
N GLY A 477 -10.69 -6.21 -27.35
CA GLY A 477 -10.62 -7.66 -27.33
C GLY A 477 -10.24 -8.29 -28.69
N ASP A 478 -9.74 -7.50 -29.64
CA ASP A 478 -9.19 -7.96 -30.92
C ASP A 478 -7.67 -8.16 -30.80
N ILE A 479 -7.30 -9.27 -30.15
CA ILE A 479 -5.90 -9.59 -29.89
C ILE A 479 -5.12 -9.92 -31.17
N ASP A 480 -5.78 -10.44 -32.20
CA ASP A 480 -5.14 -10.74 -33.48
C ASP A 480 -4.70 -9.47 -34.19
N LYS A 481 -5.55 -8.44 -34.19
CA LYS A 481 -5.19 -7.11 -34.70
C LYS A 481 -4.07 -6.49 -33.87
N ALA A 482 -4.09 -6.63 -32.54
CA ALA A 482 -3.02 -6.17 -31.67
C ALA A 482 -1.66 -6.83 -32.00
N LEU A 483 -1.63 -8.16 -32.16
CA LEU A 483 -0.43 -8.91 -32.53
C LEU A 483 0.08 -8.51 -33.92
N LYS A 484 -0.82 -8.32 -34.89
CA LYS A 484 -0.47 -7.87 -36.24
C LYS A 484 0.16 -6.48 -36.24
N HIS A 485 -0.46 -5.53 -35.53
CA HIS A 485 0.08 -4.17 -35.40
C HIS A 485 1.41 -4.17 -34.67
N THR A 486 1.55 -4.96 -33.60
CA THR A 486 2.82 -5.07 -32.86
C THR A 486 3.94 -5.60 -33.75
N LYS A 487 3.71 -6.69 -34.51
CA LYS A 487 4.71 -7.22 -35.44
C LYS A 487 5.05 -6.26 -36.59
N ALA A 488 4.07 -5.46 -37.03
CA ALA A 488 4.26 -4.50 -38.12
C ALA A 488 5.05 -3.26 -37.69
N TYR A 489 4.81 -2.74 -36.48
CA TYR A 489 5.44 -1.52 -35.99
C TYR A 489 6.69 -1.78 -35.12
N TYR A 490 6.73 -2.92 -34.43
CA TYR A 490 7.73 -3.27 -33.42
C TYR A 490 8.11 -4.76 -33.52
N SER A 491 8.80 -5.13 -34.61
CA SER A 491 9.03 -6.53 -35.01
C SER A 491 9.66 -7.41 -33.94
N ASN A 492 10.56 -6.86 -33.12
CA ASN A 492 11.37 -7.64 -32.18
C ASN A 492 10.74 -7.75 -30.78
N VAL A 493 9.76 -6.90 -30.44
CA VAL A 493 9.22 -6.82 -29.06
C VAL A 493 8.62 -8.14 -28.59
N LEU A 494 7.93 -8.88 -29.46
CA LEU A 494 7.34 -10.17 -29.08
C LEU A 494 8.38 -11.30 -28.97
N GLU A 495 9.54 -11.14 -29.60
CA GLU A 495 10.66 -12.09 -29.51
C GLU A 495 11.51 -11.80 -28.27
N ASP A 496 11.74 -10.53 -27.97
CA ASP A 496 12.50 -10.05 -26.81
C ASP A 496 11.73 -10.26 -25.50
N TYR A 497 10.39 -10.27 -25.55
CA TYR A 497 9.51 -10.44 -24.39
C TYR A 497 8.50 -11.60 -24.58
N PRO A 498 8.97 -12.87 -24.59
CA PRO A 498 8.15 -14.05 -24.86
C PRO A 498 6.99 -14.25 -23.87
N GLN A 499 7.14 -13.78 -22.63
CA GLN A 499 6.10 -13.80 -21.60
C GLN A 499 4.91 -12.90 -21.92
N ILE A 500 5.14 -11.74 -22.54
CA ILE A 500 4.06 -10.84 -22.96
C ILE A 500 3.31 -11.44 -24.14
N TYR A 501 4.06 -12.05 -25.07
CA TYR A 501 3.45 -12.79 -26.16
C TYR A 501 2.58 -13.93 -25.64
N PHE A 502 3.07 -14.72 -24.67
CA PHE A 502 2.29 -15.76 -23.99
C PHE A 502 1.00 -15.21 -23.37
N LYS A 503 1.07 -14.12 -22.61
CA LYS A 503 -0.10 -13.48 -21.98
C LYS A 503 -1.11 -12.98 -23.01
N LEU A 504 -0.66 -12.39 -24.12
CA LEU A 504 -1.54 -12.00 -25.24
C LEU A 504 -2.24 -13.22 -25.82
N ARG A 505 -1.54 -14.34 -26.02
CA ARG A 505 -2.16 -15.57 -26.52
C ARG A 505 -3.17 -16.18 -25.54
N CYS A 506 -2.87 -16.17 -24.24
CA CYS A 506 -3.83 -16.55 -23.21
C CYS A 506 -5.05 -15.63 -23.22
N ARG A 507 -4.85 -14.31 -23.39
CA ARG A 507 -5.96 -13.38 -23.51
C ARG A 507 -6.79 -13.63 -24.75
N LYS A 508 -6.16 -13.94 -25.90
CA LYS A 508 -6.89 -14.35 -27.11
C LYS A 508 -7.79 -15.54 -26.84
N PHE A 509 -7.29 -16.59 -26.19
CA PHE A 509 -8.10 -17.76 -25.81
C PHE A 509 -9.29 -17.36 -24.92
N LEU A 510 -9.05 -16.52 -23.90
CA LEU A 510 -10.11 -16.02 -23.01
C LEU A 510 -11.17 -15.19 -23.76
N GLU A 511 -10.76 -14.37 -24.73
CA GLU A 511 -11.71 -13.62 -25.58
C GLU A 511 -12.52 -14.54 -26.49
N MET A 512 -11.93 -15.60 -27.03
CA MET A 512 -12.66 -16.62 -27.79
C MET A 512 -13.71 -17.31 -26.91
N MET A 513 -13.32 -17.76 -25.72
CA MET A 513 -14.24 -18.37 -24.74
C MET A 513 -15.36 -17.42 -24.32
N ARG A 514 -15.05 -16.14 -24.11
CA ARG A 514 -16.03 -15.11 -23.76
C ARG A 514 -17.04 -14.90 -24.87
N ARG A 515 -16.60 -14.76 -26.13
CA ARG A 515 -17.49 -14.58 -27.30
C ARG A 515 -18.42 -15.78 -27.47
N SER A 516 -17.91 -17.00 -27.34
CA SER A 516 -18.73 -18.21 -27.38
C SER A 516 -19.82 -18.17 -26.30
N ASN A 517 -19.48 -17.76 -25.07
CA ASN A 517 -20.46 -17.68 -23.98
C ASN A 517 -21.52 -16.57 -24.18
N GLU A 518 -21.13 -15.42 -24.74
CA GLU A 518 -22.06 -14.31 -25.05
C GLU A 518 -23.10 -14.76 -26.09
N LEU A 519 -22.67 -15.45 -27.15
CA LEU A 519 -23.57 -16.03 -28.16
C LEU A 519 -24.50 -17.11 -27.56
N SER A 520 -23.98 -17.96 -26.66
CA SER A 520 -24.81 -18.96 -25.98
C SER A 520 -25.92 -18.32 -25.14
N ALA A 521 -25.59 -17.24 -24.41
CA ALA A 521 -26.55 -16.49 -23.61
C ALA A 521 -27.61 -15.79 -24.47
N GLU A 522 -27.20 -15.18 -25.59
CA GLU A 522 -28.14 -14.54 -26.53
C GLU A 522 -29.12 -15.54 -27.15
N VAL A 523 -28.65 -16.75 -27.51
CA VAL A 523 -29.49 -17.83 -28.03
C VAL A 523 -30.48 -18.35 -26.96
N ALA A 524 -30.01 -18.49 -25.72
CA ALA A 524 -30.88 -18.87 -24.59
C ALA A 524 -31.96 -17.81 -24.31
N ASP A 525 -31.61 -16.52 -24.36
CA ASP A 525 -32.53 -15.41 -24.17
C ASP A 525 -33.56 -15.28 -25.32
N GLU A 526 -33.13 -15.46 -26.57
CA GLU A 526 -34.00 -15.55 -27.76
C GLU A 526 -35.01 -16.70 -27.62
N ALA A 527 -34.54 -17.89 -27.23
CA ALA A 527 -35.40 -19.06 -27.02
C ALA A 527 -36.41 -18.83 -25.88
N GLN A 528 -36.00 -18.16 -24.80
CA GLN A 528 -36.88 -17.82 -23.67
C GLN A 528 -37.90 -16.73 -24.02
N LYS A 529 -37.53 -15.75 -24.87
CA LYS A 529 -38.47 -14.75 -25.42
C LYS A 529 -39.51 -15.38 -26.35
N ARG A 530 -39.11 -16.33 -27.22
CA ARG A 530 -40.04 -17.09 -28.08
C ARG A 530 -41.00 -17.96 -27.27
N ARG A 531 -40.55 -18.57 -26.16
CA ARG A 531 -41.43 -19.30 -25.24
C ARG A 531 -42.47 -18.41 -24.54
N ARG A 532 -42.14 -17.14 -24.27
CA ARG A 532 -43.08 -16.15 -23.71
C ARG A 532 -44.08 -15.58 -24.73
N SER A 533 -43.75 -15.56 -26.02
CA SER A 533 -44.65 -15.05 -27.07
C SER A 533 -45.67 -16.09 -27.58
N VAL A 534 -45.46 -17.38 -27.32
CA VAL A 534 -46.36 -18.49 -27.74
C VAL A 534 -47.52 -18.73 -26.75
N SER A 535 -47.73 -17.87 -25.74
CA SER A 535 -48.94 -17.93 -24.90
C SER A 535 -49.92 -16.79 -25.22
N PRO A 536 -50.88 -16.96 -26.15
CA PRO A 536 -52.12 -16.20 -26.14
C PRO A 536 -53.14 -16.90 -25.21
N GLY A 537 -53.76 -16.13 -24.32
CA GLY A 537 -54.53 -16.63 -23.20
C GLY A 537 -55.82 -17.38 -23.56
N ILE A 538 -56.20 -18.29 -22.67
CA ILE A 538 -57.59 -18.63 -22.38
C ILE A 538 -57.72 -18.66 -20.85
N ALA A 539 -58.53 -17.73 -20.34
CA ALA A 539 -59.14 -17.84 -19.03
C ALA A 539 -60.23 -18.91 -19.09
N ASP A 540 -60.27 -19.85 -18.14
CA ASP A 540 -61.32 -19.92 -17.11
C ASP A 540 -61.30 -21.26 -16.32
N GLU A 541 -61.61 -21.13 -15.04
CA GLU A 541 -62.11 -22.07 -14.01
C GLU A 541 -61.70 -23.57 -13.89
N HIS A 542 -61.22 -23.87 -12.66
CA HIS A 542 -61.54 -25.02 -11.79
C HIS A 542 -61.04 -26.46 -12.05
N ALA A 543 -60.28 -26.95 -11.05
CA ALA A 543 -60.26 -28.30 -10.42
C ALA A 543 -58.91 -29.05 -10.51
N VAL A 544 -58.13 -29.19 -9.41
CA VAL A 544 -58.19 -30.20 -8.32
C VAL A 544 -57.55 -31.56 -8.72
N PHE A 545 -56.36 -31.82 -8.15
CA PHE A 545 -55.75 -33.11 -7.73
C PHE A 545 -55.16 -34.14 -8.72
N ASP A 546 -53.89 -34.48 -8.41
CA ASP A 546 -53.27 -35.80 -8.20
C ASP A 546 -52.87 -36.77 -9.33
N GLN A 547 -51.73 -37.40 -9.00
CA GLN A 547 -51.27 -38.76 -9.28
C GLN A 547 -50.52 -39.11 -10.60
N GLU A 548 -49.28 -39.57 -10.39
CA GLU A 548 -48.52 -40.50 -11.23
C GLU A 548 -49.36 -41.70 -11.69
N MET A 549 -49.20 -42.12 -12.95
CA MET A 549 -49.27 -43.53 -13.39
C MET A 549 -48.44 -43.69 -14.67
N GLU A 550 -47.43 -44.56 -14.60
CA GLU A 550 -46.77 -45.19 -15.75
C GLU A 550 -47.79 -46.03 -16.53
N LEU A 551 -47.70 -46.08 -17.88
CA LEU A 551 -48.11 -47.23 -18.69
C LEU A 551 -47.39 -47.25 -20.05
N ASP A 552 -47.02 -48.46 -20.43
CA ASP A 552 -46.17 -48.94 -21.52
C ASP A 552 -46.92 -49.07 -22.88
N ASP A 553 -46.13 -49.34 -23.92
CA ASP A 553 -46.45 -49.96 -25.22
C ASP A 553 -47.09 -49.13 -26.35
N GLY A 554 -46.40 -49.09 -27.50
CA GLY A 554 -47.03 -48.85 -28.80
C GLY A 554 -46.08 -48.40 -29.92
N GLU A 555 -45.63 -49.35 -30.73
CA GLU A 555 -44.80 -49.13 -31.92
C GLU A 555 -45.43 -48.25 -33.02
N ALA A 556 -44.55 -47.42 -33.60
CA ALA A 556 -44.35 -47.11 -35.03
C ALA A 556 -45.53 -46.60 -35.89
N TRP A 557 -45.44 -45.33 -36.30
CA TRP A 557 -45.70 -44.89 -37.69
C TRP A 557 -44.76 -43.73 -38.06
N ASP A 558 -43.98 -43.93 -39.11
CA ASP A 558 -43.19 -42.94 -39.84
C ASP A 558 -44.04 -41.73 -40.27
N ALA A 559 -43.52 -40.51 -40.09
CA ALA A 559 -43.75 -39.39 -41.02
C ALA A 559 -42.80 -38.22 -40.74
N ASP A 560 -42.01 -37.91 -41.76
CA ASP A 560 -41.40 -36.62 -42.07
C ASP A 560 -40.27 -36.13 -41.16
N GLY A 561 -39.05 -36.46 -41.61
CA GLY A 561 -37.89 -35.61 -41.42
C GLY A 561 -38.19 -34.20 -41.92
N MET A 562 -38.63 -33.34 -41.01
CA MET A 562 -38.32 -31.92 -41.10
C MET A 562 -36.87 -31.79 -40.68
N ASP A 563 -36.01 -31.52 -41.66
CA ASP A 563 -34.76 -30.78 -41.47
C ASP A 563 -35.11 -29.52 -40.66
N THR A 564 -35.09 -29.63 -39.34
CA THR A 564 -34.99 -28.46 -38.48
C THR A 564 -33.55 -28.01 -38.63
N GLU A 565 -33.31 -27.09 -39.57
CA GLU A 565 -32.08 -26.33 -39.64
C GLU A 565 -31.72 -25.93 -38.20
N GLU A 566 -30.58 -26.42 -37.73
CA GLU A 566 -30.02 -26.00 -36.44
C GLU A 566 -30.01 -24.46 -36.47
N PRO A 567 -30.56 -23.76 -35.47
CA PRO A 567 -30.62 -22.31 -35.52
C PRO A 567 -29.22 -21.79 -35.84
N GLU A 568 -29.06 -20.93 -36.84
CA GLU A 568 -27.74 -20.48 -37.33
C GLU A 568 -26.80 -20.06 -36.19
N ALA A 569 -27.37 -19.51 -35.11
CA ALA A 569 -26.66 -19.13 -33.90
C ALA A 569 -26.10 -20.29 -33.05
N VAL A 570 -26.77 -21.46 -33.01
CA VAL A 570 -26.24 -22.70 -32.39
C VAL A 570 -25.08 -23.25 -33.20
N SER A 571 -25.20 -23.24 -34.53
CA SER A 571 -24.11 -23.63 -35.43
C SER A 571 -22.89 -22.71 -35.27
N GLN A 572 -23.11 -21.39 -35.21
CA GLN A 572 -22.05 -20.40 -34.95
C GLN A 572 -21.40 -20.58 -33.56
N PHE A 573 -22.20 -20.89 -32.53
CA PHE A 573 -21.68 -21.20 -31.19
C PHE A 573 -20.78 -22.43 -31.20
N ASN A 574 -21.23 -23.54 -31.79
CA ASN A 574 -20.47 -24.78 -31.88
C ASN A 574 -19.17 -24.58 -32.69
N GLN A 575 -19.21 -23.77 -33.74
CA GLN A 575 -18.05 -23.41 -34.52
C GLN A 575 -17.02 -22.61 -33.69
N LEU A 576 -17.44 -21.54 -33.02
CA LEU A 576 -16.53 -20.71 -32.21
C LEU A 576 -15.94 -21.46 -31.02
N LEU A 577 -16.72 -22.35 -30.40
CA LEU A 577 -16.23 -23.20 -29.33
C LEU A 577 -15.19 -24.21 -29.84
N THR A 578 -15.43 -24.81 -31.01
CA THR A 578 -14.46 -25.72 -31.66
C THR A 578 -13.15 -24.99 -31.96
N GLU A 579 -13.23 -23.79 -32.56
CA GLU A 579 -12.07 -22.94 -32.83
C GLU A 579 -11.32 -22.56 -31.54
N ALA A 580 -12.04 -22.26 -30.45
CA ALA A 580 -11.43 -21.94 -29.16
C ALA A 580 -10.67 -23.15 -28.57
N VAL A 581 -11.25 -24.35 -28.65
CA VAL A 581 -10.63 -25.59 -28.16
C VAL A 581 -9.40 -25.94 -29.00
N GLU A 582 -9.48 -25.86 -30.33
CA GLU A 582 -8.33 -26.08 -31.22
C GLU A 582 -7.20 -25.10 -30.93
N TYR A 583 -7.53 -23.81 -30.74
CA TYR A 583 -6.57 -22.80 -30.36
C TYR A 583 -5.93 -23.10 -28.99
N GLY A 584 -6.72 -23.52 -28.01
CA GLY A 584 -6.23 -23.93 -26.69
C GLY A 584 -5.28 -25.14 -26.74
N GLN A 585 -5.57 -26.13 -27.59
CA GLN A 585 -4.68 -27.26 -27.81
C GLN A 585 -3.34 -26.82 -28.40
N GLN A 586 -3.38 -25.97 -29.43
CA GLN A 586 -2.16 -25.40 -30.01
C GLN A 586 -1.38 -24.57 -28.98
N LEU A 587 -2.08 -23.78 -28.17
CA LEU A 587 -1.49 -22.97 -27.10
C LEU A 587 -0.72 -23.84 -26.09
N ARG A 588 -1.25 -25.02 -25.75
CA ARG A 588 -0.58 -25.99 -24.87
C ARG A 588 0.64 -26.65 -25.51
N ILE A 589 0.61 -26.90 -26.81
CA ILE A 589 1.74 -27.49 -27.55
C ILE A 589 2.92 -26.51 -27.62
N ASP A 590 2.63 -25.23 -27.85
CA ASP A 590 3.66 -24.21 -28.00
C ASP A 590 4.33 -23.83 -26.66
N TYR A 591 3.64 -24.05 -25.54
CA TYR A 591 4.15 -23.81 -24.18
C TYR A 591 4.07 -25.10 -23.32
N PRO A 592 4.91 -26.10 -23.61
CA PRO A 592 4.88 -27.39 -22.91
C PRO A 592 5.45 -27.31 -21.48
N SER A 593 6.31 -26.32 -21.21
CA SER A 593 6.94 -26.06 -19.91
C SER A 593 7.09 -24.56 -19.67
N ASP A 594 7.32 -24.20 -18.40
CA ASP A 594 7.52 -22.81 -17.97
C ASP A 594 8.84 -22.19 -18.51
N GLU A 595 9.77 -23.03 -18.99
CA GLU A 595 11.07 -22.59 -19.54
C GLU A 595 10.94 -21.76 -20.82
N ASN A 596 9.80 -21.85 -21.53
CA ASN A 596 9.53 -21.07 -22.74
C ASN A 596 8.86 -19.71 -22.47
N GLY A 597 8.87 -19.24 -21.21
CA GLY A 597 8.19 -18.00 -20.81
C GLY A 597 6.67 -18.14 -20.66
N GLY A 598 6.17 -19.38 -20.61
CA GLY A 598 4.77 -19.70 -20.30
C GLY A 598 4.54 -19.94 -18.81
N ASP A 599 3.27 -19.95 -18.41
CA ASP A 599 2.84 -20.34 -17.07
C ASP A 599 1.87 -21.52 -17.18
N LYS A 600 2.37 -22.73 -16.87
CA LYS A 600 1.57 -23.95 -16.93
C LYS A 600 0.35 -23.90 -16.01
N LYS A 601 0.48 -23.28 -14.84
CA LYS A 601 -0.64 -23.16 -13.90
C LYS A 601 -1.72 -22.26 -14.49
N MET A 602 -1.32 -21.12 -15.07
CA MET A 602 -2.26 -20.24 -15.76
C MET A 602 -2.98 -20.96 -16.91
N LEU A 603 -2.26 -21.77 -17.70
CA LEU A 603 -2.86 -22.58 -18.77
C LEU A 603 -3.88 -23.58 -18.23
N ASP A 604 -3.52 -24.33 -17.18
CA ASP A 604 -4.43 -25.30 -16.56
C ASP A 604 -5.67 -24.59 -15.97
N ASP A 605 -5.50 -23.43 -15.33
CA ASP A 605 -6.58 -22.58 -14.80
C ASP A 605 -7.54 -22.11 -15.91
N ILE A 606 -7.02 -21.53 -17.01
CA ILE A 606 -7.89 -21.01 -18.09
C ILE A 606 -8.52 -22.12 -18.92
N PHE A 607 -7.85 -23.27 -19.10
CA PHE A 607 -8.44 -24.40 -19.82
C PHE A 607 -9.53 -25.10 -19.01
N SER A 608 -9.51 -25.00 -17.68
CA SER A 608 -10.60 -25.49 -16.83
C SER A 608 -11.94 -24.83 -17.17
N LEU A 609 -11.94 -23.61 -17.73
CA LEU A 609 -13.15 -22.88 -18.12
C LEU A 609 -14.00 -23.64 -19.16
N VAL A 610 -13.35 -24.44 -20.03
CA VAL A 610 -14.03 -25.24 -21.06
C VAL A 610 -14.90 -26.33 -20.44
N ALA A 611 -14.60 -26.78 -19.22
CA ALA A 611 -15.36 -27.82 -18.54
C ALA A 611 -16.69 -27.33 -17.94
N TYR A 612 -16.92 -26.02 -17.90
CA TYR A 612 -18.13 -25.43 -17.33
C TYR A 612 -19.11 -25.03 -18.42
N SER A 613 -20.40 -25.30 -18.20
CA SER A 613 -21.48 -24.84 -19.07
C SER A 613 -21.61 -23.31 -19.08
N ASP A 614 -21.34 -22.66 -17.94
CA ASP A 614 -21.17 -21.21 -17.83
C ASP A 614 -19.78 -20.91 -17.25
N PRO A 615 -18.81 -20.55 -18.11
CA PRO A 615 -17.45 -20.22 -17.70
C PRO A 615 -17.34 -19.10 -16.66
N LYS A 616 -18.30 -18.14 -16.61
CA LYS A 616 -18.26 -17.02 -15.64
C LYS A 616 -18.53 -17.46 -14.21
N ARG A 617 -19.27 -18.56 -14.02
CA ARG A 617 -19.59 -19.11 -12.70
C ARG A 617 -18.52 -20.06 -12.15
N SER A 618 -17.49 -20.33 -12.94
CA SER A 618 -16.38 -21.18 -12.52
C SER A 618 -15.51 -20.48 -11.46
N VAL A 619 -14.70 -21.28 -10.75
CA VAL A 619 -13.67 -20.78 -9.81
C VAL A 619 -12.70 -19.81 -10.51
N HIS A 620 -12.49 -20.01 -11.81
CA HIS A 620 -11.59 -19.23 -12.66
C HIS A 620 -12.32 -18.17 -13.51
N GLY A 621 -13.61 -17.94 -13.26
CA GLY A 621 -14.44 -17.01 -14.05
C GLY A 621 -13.92 -15.57 -14.03
N HIS A 622 -13.18 -15.18 -12.99
CA HIS A 622 -12.53 -13.89 -12.87
C HIS A 622 -11.52 -13.59 -14.00
N TYR A 623 -10.95 -14.60 -14.67
CA TYR A 623 -10.07 -14.37 -15.83
C TYR A 623 -10.81 -13.86 -17.07
N LEU A 624 -12.11 -14.12 -17.19
CA LEU A 624 -12.95 -13.67 -18.31
C LEU A 624 -13.32 -12.19 -18.19
N ASP A 625 -13.03 -11.56 -17.05
CA ASP A 625 -13.30 -10.15 -16.82
C ASP A 625 -12.60 -9.30 -17.92
N PRO A 626 -13.33 -8.40 -18.62
CA PRO A 626 -12.71 -7.41 -19.49
C PRO A 626 -11.62 -6.58 -18.82
N GLU A 627 -11.67 -6.39 -17.50
CA GLU A 627 -10.62 -5.69 -16.75
C GLU A 627 -9.25 -6.23 -17.16
N GLY A 628 -9.10 -7.57 -17.24
CA GLY A 628 -7.88 -8.29 -17.63
C GLY A 628 -7.15 -7.75 -18.87
N ARG A 629 -7.88 -7.15 -19.83
CA ARG A 629 -7.31 -6.54 -21.04
C ARG A 629 -6.35 -5.39 -20.73
N VAL A 630 -6.70 -4.57 -19.73
CA VAL A 630 -5.94 -3.37 -19.37
C VAL A 630 -4.51 -3.73 -18.96
N ALA A 631 -4.33 -4.73 -18.09
CA ALA A 631 -3.00 -5.13 -17.60
C ALA A 631 -2.10 -5.59 -18.74
N VAL A 632 -2.61 -6.44 -19.64
CA VAL A 632 -1.85 -6.92 -20.80
C VAL A 632 -1.52 -5.78 -21.77
N ALA A 633 -2.43 -4.81 -21.93
CA ALA A 633 -2.20 -3.63 -22.75
C ALA A 633 -1.10 -2.71 -22.18
N GLU A 634 -1.09 -2.48 -20.86
CA GLU A 634 -0.04 -1.69 -20.20
C GLU A 634 1.33 -2.38 -20.24
N GLU A 635 1.37 -3.69 -20.01
CA GLU A 635 2.61 -4.47 -20.04
C GLU A 635 3.25 -4.44 -21.43
N LEU A 636 2.44 -4.61 -22.48
CA LEU A 636 2.90 -4.49 -23.86
C LEU A 636 3.35 -3.05 -24.19
N ASN A 637 2.60 -2.03 -23.77
CA ASN A 637 2.98 -0.63 -23.97
C ASN A 637 4.34 -0.32 -23.32
N SER A 638 4.55 -0.81 -22.10
CA SER A 638 5.80 -0.68 -21.35
C SER A 638 6.98 -1.35 -22.07
N ALA A 639 6.78 -2.56 -22.60
CA ALA A 639 7.81 -3.27 -23.36
C ALA A 639 8.16 -2.58 -24.68
N ILE A 640 7.15 -2.06 -25.39
CA ILE A 640 7.37 -1.24 -26.58
C ILE A 640 8.20 -0.01 -26.23
N LEU A 641 7.87 0.71 -25.16
CA LEU A 641 8.64 1.88 -24.73
C LEU A 641 10.10 1.54 -24.41
N VAL A 642 10.36 0.44 -23.70
CA VAL A 642 11.73 -0.01 -23.41
C VAL A 642 12.48 -0.36 -24.68
N SER A 643 11.83 -1.01 -25.66
CA SER A 643 12.45 -1.33 -26.96
C SER A 643 12.84 -0.09 -27.75
N LEU A 644 12.15 1.03 -27.54
CA LEU A 644 12.44 2.34 -28.12
C LEU A 644 13.50 3.14 -27.31
N GLY A 645 14.08 2.54 -26.26
CA GLY A 645 15.01 3.22 -25.35
C GLY A 645 14.34 4.23 -24.41
N LYS A 646 13.01 4.21 -24.32
CA LYS A 646 12.23 5.05 -23.40
C LYS A 646 12.01 4.34 -22.07
N SER A 647 11.59 5.12 -21.08
CA SER A 647 11.21 4.61 -19.77
C SER A 647 9.98 3.71 -19.87
N SER A 648 9.94 2.62 -19.09
CA SER A 648 8.73 1.77 -18.94
C SER A 648 7.64 2.40 -18.07
N THR A 649 7.99 3.44 -17.31
CA THR A 649 7.11 4.14 -16.36
C THR A 649 7.09 5.63 -16.65
N ALA A 650 5.91 6.24 -16.57
CA ALA A 650 5.78 7.68 -16.73
C ALA A 650 6.50 8.42 -15.58
N ALA A 651 6.92 9.66 -15.82
CA ALA A 651 7.63 10.45 -14.81
C ALA A 651 6.72 10.76 -13.62
N LEU A 652 5.44 11.02 -13.87
CA LEU A 652 4.43 11.24 -12.83
C LEU A 652 4.27 10.00 -11.92
N GLU A 653 4.20 8.81 -12.51
CA GLU A 653 4.11 7.56 -11.73
C GLU A 653 5.37 7.33 -10.91
N ARG A 654 6.55 7.58 -11.49
CA ARG A 654 7.82 7.46 -10.78
C ARG A 654 7.90 8.45 -9.63
N LEU A 655 7.45 9.69 -9.83
CA LEU A 655 7.41 10.71 -8.78
C LEU A 655 6.52 10.28 -7.63
N TYR A 656 5.33 9.74 -7.94
CA TYR A 656 4.43 9.20 -6.93
C TYR A 656 5.06 8.02 -6.17
N GLN A 657 5.66 7.06 -6.87
CA GLN A 657 6.34 5.91 -6.27
C GLN A 657 7.53 6.33 -5.38
N GLN A 658 8.33 7.28 -5.84
CA GLN A 658 9.44 7.83 -5.07
C GLN A 658 8.94 8.56 -3.83
N THR A 659 7.86 9.34 -3.94
CA THR A 659 7.24 10.02 -2.81
C THR A 659 6.73 9.01 -1.78
N GLU A 660 6.02 7.98 -2.21
CA GLU A 660 5.56 6.88 -1.35
C GLU A 660 6.73 6.18 -0.64
N ALA A 661 7.84 5.91 -1.34
CA ALA A 661 9.03 5.30 -0.76
C ALA A 661 9.71 6.22 0.28
N LEU A 662 9.88 7.51 -0.04
CA LEU A 662 10.48 8.49 0.87
C LEU A 662 9.63 8.71 2.12
N VAL A 663 8.31 8.80 1.98
CA VAL A 663 7.39 8.89 3.13
C VAL A 663 7.48 7.63 3.99
N ASN A 664 7.73 6.44 3.39
CA ASN A 664 7.89 5.21 4.17
C ASN A 664 9.16 5.29 5.01
N GLU A 665 10.28 5.64 4.39
CA GLU A 665 11.58 5.79 5.07
C GLU A 665 11.49 6.83 6.21
N LEU A 666 10.86 7.98 5.94
CA LEU A 666 10.62 9.03 6.95
C LEU A 666 9.68 8.60 8.09
N SER A 667 8.90 7.53 7.91
CA SER A 667 7.97 7.01 8.91
C SER A 667 8.56 5.89 9.78
N GLU A 668 9.68 5.26 9.39
CA GLU A 668 10.19 4.05 10.04
C GLU A 668 10.43 4.23 11.54
N ASP A 669 11.01 5.37 11.93
CA ASP A 669 11.29 5.75 13.31
C ASP A 669 10.22 6.70 13.90
N GLY A 670 9.06 6.81 13.26
CA GLY A 670 7.96 7.69 13.68
C GLY A 670 8.17 9.16 13.34
N GLY A 671 9.02 9.47 12.35
CA GLY A 671 9.22 10.83 11.84
C GLY A 671 7.98 11.41 11.14
N ALA A 672 8.15 12.56 10.51
CA ALA A 672 7.03 13.30 9.88
C ALA A 672 6.24 12.47 8.86
N GLY A 673 6.88 11.48 8.20
CA GLY A 673 6.23 10.57 7.27
C GLY A 673 5.12 9.72 7.91
N ALA A 674 5.13 9.49 9.23
CA ALA A 674 4.08 8.74 9.93
C ALA A 674 2.71 9.45 9.91
N PHE A 675 2.72 10.77 9.75
CA PHE A 675 1.52 11.61 9.74
C PHE A 675 1.02 11.93 8.33
N ILE A 676 1.69 11.43 7.29
CA ILE A 676 1.38 11.69 5.90
C ILE A 676 0.93 10.40 5.23
N ASN A 677 -0.27 10.44 4.65
CA ASN A 677 -0.79 9.41 3.78
C ASN A 677 -1.03 10.00 2.40
N VAL A 678 -0.13 9.74 1.45
CA VAL A 678 -0.22 10.31 0.09
C VAL A 678 -1.51 9.90 -0.60
N ARG A 679 -2.07 8.73 -0.26
CA ARG A 679 -3.35 8.24 -0.81
C ARG A 679 -4.54 9.10 -0.39
N ASP A 680 -4.58 9.55 0.86
CA ASP A 680 -5.66 10.42 1.36
C ASP A 680 -5.56 11.84 0.78
N ILE A 681 -4.38 12.24 0.32
CA ILE A 681 -4.16 13.53 -0.35
C ILE A 681 -4.59 13.45 -1.81
N ALA A 682 -4.36 12.31 -2.47
CA ALA A 682 -4.76 12.08 -3.85
C ALA A 682 -6.28 11.82 -4.01
N PHE A 683 -6.93 11.30 -2.96
CA PHE A 683 -8.35 10.97 -2.94
C PHE A 683 -8.98 11.43 -1.60
N PRO A 684 -9.27 12.75 -1.46
CA PRO A 684 -9.79 13.32 -0.22
C PRO A 684 -11.21 12.84 0.15
#